data_AF-A0A3N0DUR9-F1
#
_entry.id   AF-A0A3N0DUR9-F1
#
_cell.length_a   1.000
_cell.length_b   1.000
_cell.length_c   1.000
_cell.angle_alpha   90.00
_cell.angle_beta   90.00
_cell.angle_gamma   90.00
#
_symmetry.space_group_name_H-M   'P 1'
#
loop_
_entity.id
_entity.type
_entity.pdbx_description
1 polymer ?
#
loop_
_entity_poly.entity_id
_entity_poly.type
_entity_poly.pdbx_seq_one_letter_code
_entity_poly.pdbx_strand_id
1 'polypeptide(L)'
;MRKTLGLALAGALAASFATVVATTAPAAADVVVPATFGYTGGEQVWNVPANVTAVHITAVGARGGDGGASGNTGGQGTVVNADLPIPAGVTKLYVHVGQDGSTGSTDGTYNGGSGGGGGAGPFGGSGGGGTDVRTCPEGAPCDTLGSRLVVAGGGGGGGGRCVAIGCAHANNGGDATDTAGGNGGIALSGGPGFAGGVFAGGIGGVVVLPAGGGGGGGGGGWYGGGGGAGGDGIGSPIFATGGGNGGRGSDHVTPTATSASSELTDQPAQVTISYIVRSTTITYTGPAGGDMNTSVPVSAKLTSALGPINGATLNFSLDGGGSCSGVTNAAGVASCTLTPAGPAGAHTISISYGGLTNAFLPTAASAPFQELKRPTTMTYTGATTSPFHHAATVSGVLTTTDDHQPVPGATVSFTLNGSETCSATTDSAGAASCSLTPNEPQGTYAIVAAYGGDASHLPSMKSTPFKVTVEPTVLTYVGPATVANDEPATLSAKLTEDIGPPVVGRNVTIKLGSGLTAQSCTGPTNTSGIASCTIPSVHQPLNAAATLPVGLTFAGDNFYMKSTGSSTIGLQYMTGRAFAVQASVIIPGLQLTIKPTPDTGNVRTAVPFTKAPACVLAVNGKIGVKTLCAKVVAGTAPGRITSTSSIAGVTVSLPNLPVIAIGAVNASSATSCAGSVGQTTVASVTIGGTAYNVALHPEPNFTIPIPGTAAKLVLNEQSAAAGDHGMTVTAVDLVLPGPGTSGIHVALATATSAIHNCTS
;
A
#
# COMPACT_ATOMS: atom_id res chain seq x y z
N MET A 1 -31.33 12.77 19.46
CA MET A 1 -30.03 12.74 20.18
C MET A 1 -28.94 13.22 19.22
N ARG A 2 -27.95 13.93 19.76
CA ARG A 2 -27.09 14.92 19.09
C ARG A 2 -26.34 14.37 17.86
N LYS A 3 -26.58 14.96 16.68
CA LYS A 3 -25.74 14.82 15.48
C LYS A 3 -24.45 15.62 15.69
N THR A 4 -23.36 14.96 16.06
CA THR A 4 -22.01 15.51 15.95
C THR A 4 -21.47 15.18 14.57
N LEU A 5 -21.61 16.16 13.66
CA LEU A 5 -20.99 16.16 12.34
C LEU A 5 -19.47 16.35 12.55
N GLY A 6 -18.70 15.27 12.44
CA GLY A 6 -17.24 15.32 12.44
C GLY A 6 -16.75 15.95 11.15
N LEU A 7 -16.56 17.27 11.18
CA LEU A 7 -15.94 18.04 10.12
C LEU A 7 -14.45 17.64 10.06
N ALA A 8 -14.06 16.82 9.09
CA ALA A 8 -12.67 16.51 8.80
C ALA A 8 -11.98 17.80 8.34
N LEU A 9 -11.18 18.37 9.24
CA LEU A 9 -10.36 19.53 8.99
C LEU A 9 -9.24 19.11 8.03
N ALA A 10 -9.38 19.44 6.74
CA ALA A 10 -8.27 19.43 5.80
C ALA A 10 -7.25 20.49 6.25
N GLY A 11 -6.30 20.07 7.08
CA GLY A 11 -5.17 20.88 7.47
C GLY A 11 -4.27 21.10 6.25
N ALA A 12 -4.51 22.18 5.51
CA ALA A 12 -3.53 22.73 4.61
C ALA A 12 -2.33 23.18 5.45
N LEU A 13 -1.33 22.30 5.56
CA LEU A 13 -0.04 22.65 6.12
C LEU A 13 0.59 23.65 5.15
N ALA A 14 0.45 24.94 5.43
CA ALA A 14 1.20 25.98 4.75
C ALA A 14 2.67 25.75 5.08
N ALA A 15 3.37 25.04 4.20
CA ALA A 15 4.82 24.93 4.24
C ALA A 15 5.36 26.37 4.08
N SER A 16 5.80 26.93 5.20
CA SER A 16 6.59 28.15 5.23
C SER A 16 7.83 27.90 4.38
N PHE A 17 7.84 28.45 3.17
CA PHE A 17 9.03 28.51 2.33
C PHE A 17 10.06 29.39 3.07
N ALA A 18 10.89 28.75 3.88
CA ALA A 18 12.12 29.35 4.36
C ALA A 18 12.93 29.71 3.10
N THR A 19 13.22 30.99 2.95
CA THR A 19 14.07 31.50 1.89
C THR A 19 15.43 30.82 2.02
N VAL A 20 15.76 29.97 1.04
CA VAL A 20 17.01 29.21 0.99
C VAL A 20 18.14 30.21 0.78
N VAL A 21 18.87 30.54 1.85
CA VAL A 21 20.18 31.17 1.74
C VAL A 21 21.15 30.05 1.42
N ALA A 22 21.44 29.84 0.13
CA ALA A 22 22.56 29.01 -0.27
C ALA A 22 23.83 29.64 0.33
N THR A 23 24.42 29.01 1.34
CA THR A 23 25.74 29.41 1.82
C THR A 23 26.74 29.00 0.75
N THR A 24 27.01 29.91 -0.18
CA THR A 24 28.10 29.77 -1.14
C THR A 24 29.39 29.70 -0.33
N ALA A 25 30.08 28.56 -0.36
CA ALA A 25 31.49 28.53 -0.01
C ALA A 25 32.19 29.65 -0.80
N PRO A 26 33.16 30.38 -0.21
CA PRO A 26 33.85 31.44 -0.94
C PRO A 26 34.38 30.85 -2.24
N ALA A 27 34.01 31.48 -3.37
CA ALA A 27 34.50 31.06 -4.67
C ALA A 27 36.02 30.99 -4.59
N ALA A 28 36.58 29.80 -4.83
CA ALA A 28 38.02 29.65 -4.85
C ALA A 28 38.58 30.68 -5.84
N ALA A 29 39.70 31.31 -5.50
CA ALA A 29 40.37 32.18 -6.46
C ALA A 29 41.01 31.32 -7.56
N ASP A 30 41.15 31.90 -8.75
CA ASP A 30 42.00 31.32 -9.80
C ASP A 30 43.42 31.13 -9.26
N VAL A 31 44.07 30.02 -9.63
CA VAL A 31 45.44 29.70 -9.20
C VAL A 31 46.39 29.92 -10.37
N VAL A 32 47.35 30.82 -10.18
CA VAL A 32 48.46 31.03 -11.13
C VAL A 32 49.59 30.06 -10.79
N VAL A 33 50.01 29.26 -11.76
CA VAL A 33 51.09 28.28 -11.61
C VAL A 33 52.31 28.74 -12.40
N PRO A 34 53.37 29.28 -11.75
CA PRO A 34 54.56 29.77 -12.42
C PRO A 34 55.66 28.70 -12.57
N ALA A 35 56.50 28.86 -13.59
CA ALA A 35 57.77 28.17 -13.78
C ALA A 35 58.83 29.18 -14.25
N THR A 36 59.92 29.32 -13.49
CA THR A 36 60.98 30.31 -13.77
C THR A 36 62.27 29.62 -14.19
N PHE A 37 62.90 30.17 -15.22
CA PHE A 37 64.13 29.69 -15.85
C PHE A 37 65.17 30.81 -15.79
N GLY A 38 66.31 30.54 -15.17
CA GLY A 38 67.47 31.44 -15.17
C GLY A 38 68.49 31.06 -16.23
N TYR A 39 69.59 31.82 -16.34
CA TYR A 39 70.66 31.52 -17.28
C TYR A 39 71.38 30.19 -16.97
N THR A 40 71.53 29.33 -17.99
CA THR A 40 72.21 28.02 -17.90
C THR A 40 73.32 27.83 -18.95
N GLY A 41 73.52 28.78 -19.86
CA GLY A 41 74.46 28.67 -20.99
C GLY A 41 73.96 27.85 -22.18
N GLY A 42 72.69 27.41 -22.18
CA GLY A 42 72.09 26.63 -23.25
C GLY A 42 70.57 26.56 -23.18
N GLU A 43 69.95 25.88 -24.14
CA GLU A 43 68.49 25.69 -24.24
C GLU A 43 67.92 24.97 -23.00
N GLN A 44 66.77 25.45 -22.51
CA GLN A 44 65.96 24.82 -21.48
C GLN A 44 64.57 24.46 -22.03
N VAL A 45 63.89 23.50 -21.40
CA VAL A 45 62.60 22.99 -21.88
C VAL A 45 61.51 23.18 -20.83
N TRP A 46 60.40 23.82 -21.23
CA TRP A 46 59.15 23.80 -20.49
C TRP A 46 58.16 22.86 -21.18
N ASN A 47 57.80 21.76 -20.51
CA ASN A 47 56.76 20.86 -21.00
C ASN A 47 55.40 21.51 -20.76
N VAL A 48 54.60 21.69 -21.82
CA VAL A 48 53.25 22.23 -21.71
C VAL A 48 52.39 21.25 -20.92
N PRO A 49 51.88 21.61 -19.74
CA PRO A 49 51.04 20.71 -18.97
C PRO A 49 49.76 20.38 -19.73
N ALA A 50 49.26 19.15 -19.56
CA ALA A 50 48.01 18.73 -20.18
C ALA A 50 46.87 19.71 -19.83
N ASN A 51 46.00 20.01 -20.81
CA ASN A 51 44.87 20.95 -20.73
C ASN A 51 45.23 22.45 -20.61
N VAL A 52 46.52 22.82 -20.63
CA VAL A 52 46.93 24.23 -20.74
C VAL A 52 46.85 24.67 -22.20
N THR A 53 46.06 25.71 -22.48
CA THR A 53 45.82 26.25 -23.83
C THR A 53 46.35 27.67 -24.01
N ALA A 54 46.72 28.34 -22.93
CA ALA A 54 47.32 29.66 -22.95
C ALA A 54 48.28 29.83 -21.76
N VAL A 55 49.29 30.67 -21.94
CA VAL A 55 50.30 30.99 -20.93
C VAL A 55 50.56 32.49 -20.89
N HIS A 56 50.98 32.98 -19.73
CA HIS A 56 51.60 34.28 -19.57
C HIS A 56 53.11 34.11 -19.48
N ILE A 57 53.84 34.81 -20.34
CA ILE A 57 55.30 34.77 -20.40
C ILE A 57 55.85 36.14 -20.01
N THR A 58 56.77 36.15 -19.05
CA THR A 58 57.63 37.29 -18.69
C THR A 58 59.06 36.92 -19.06
N ALA A 59 59.62 37.56 -20.09
CA ALA A 59 61.00 37.37 -20.53
C ALA A 59 61.84 38.60 -20.18
N VAL A 60 63.01 38.40 -19.59
CA VAL A 60 63.93 39.47 -19.18
C VAL A 60 65.23 39.34 -19.95
N GLY A 61 65.55 40.32 -20.80
CA GLY A 61 66.78 40.39 -21.57
C GLY A 61 67.98 40.74 -20.69
N ALA A 62 69.16 40.29 -21.07
CA ALA A 62 70.36 40.45 -20.24
C ALA A 62 70.95 41.86 -20.34
N ARG A 63 71.57 42.32 -19.24
CA ARG A 63 72.23 43.63 -19.21
C ARG A 63 73.53 43.60 -20.02
N GLY A 64 73.90 44.70 -20.66
CA GLY A 64 75.23 44.88 -21.24
C GLY A 64 76.33 44.98 -20.18
N GLY A 65 77.55 44.61 -20.54
CA GLY A 65 78.72 44.68 -19.68
C GLY A 65 79.29 46.09 -19.64
N ASP A 66 79.87 46.48 -18.51
CA ASP A 66 80.53 47.77 -18.39
C ASP A 66 81.84 47.81 -19.20
N GLY A 67 82.26 48.99 -19.64
CA GLY A 67 83.57 49.16 -20.28
C GLY A 67 84.72 48.93 -19.28
N GLY A 68 85.83 48.37 -19.76
CA GLY A 68 87.03 48.15 -18.95
C GLY A 68 87.63 49.45 -18.39
N ALA A 69 88.36 49.32 -17.26
CA ALA A 69 89.03 50.43 -16.56
C ALA A 69 88.08 51.57 -16.09
N SER A 70 86.92 51.19 -15.52
CA SER A 70 85.84 52.14 -15.18
C SER A 70 85.32 52.88 -16.41
N GLY A 71 85.14 52.13 -17.51
CA GLY A 71 84.45 52.61 -18.70
C GLY A 71 82.97 52.82 -18.44
N ASN A 72 82.24 53.15 -19.50
CA ASN A 72 80.82 53.46 -19.37
C ASN A 72 80.01 52.24 -18.99
N THR A 73 78.83 52.46 -18.41
CA THR A 73 77.98 51.35 -18.01
C THR A 73 77.38 50.67 -19.24
N GLY A 74 77.22 49.34 -19.17
CA GLY A 74 76.42 48.62 -20.15
C GLY A 74 74.94 49.02 -20.04
N GLY A 75 74.25 48.93 -21.16
CA GLY A 75 72.83 49.26 -21.28
C GLY A 75 71.93 48.22 -20.62
N GLN A 76 70.73 48.63 -20.27
CA GLN A 76 69.69 47.78 -19.69
C GLN A 76 69.11 46.82 -20.73
N GLY A 77 68.64 45.66 -20.25
CA GLY A 77 67.76 44.80 -21.03
C GLY A 77 66.31 45.28 -20.96
N THR A 78 65.38 44.50 -21.51
CA THR A 78 63.93 44.72 -21.38
C THR A 78 63.26 43.59 -20.60
N VAL A 79 62.16 43.89 -19.91
CA VAL A 79 61.15 42.88 -19.54
C VAL A 79 60.05 42.93 -20.59
N VAL A 80 59.77 41.79 -21.21
CA VAL A 80 58.64 41.63 -22.13
C VAL A 80 57.61 40.70 -21.49
N ASN A 81 56.39 41.20 -21.29
CA ASN A 81 55.25 40.39 -20.85
C ASN A 81 54.32 40.13 -22.02
N ALA A 82 53.81 38.92 -22.15
CA ALA A 82 52.83 38.57 -23.18
C ALA A 82 51.95 37.39 -22.76
N ASP A 83 50.65 37.49 -23.02
CA ASP A 83 49.72 36.35 -22.97
C ASP A 83 49.68 35.67 -24.34
N LEU A 84 49.91 34.38 -24.39
CA LEU A 84 50.03 33.62 -25.62
C LEU A 84 49.15 32.38 -25.61
N PRO A 85 48.34 32.14 -26.65
CA PRO A 85 47.75 30.82 -26.85
C PRO A 85 48.88 29.81 -27.17
N ILE A 86 48.78 28.61 -26.61
CA ILE A 86 49.65 27.50 -27.00
C ILE A 86 49.22 27.05 -28.41
N PRO A 87 50.11 27.12 -29.43
CA PRO A 87 49.75 26.68 -30.76
C PRO A 87 49.36 25.20 -30.80
N ALA A 88 48.43 24.84 -31.68
CA ALA A 88 47.94 23.47 -31.77
C ALA A 88 49.08 22.48 -32.05
N GLY A 89 49.13 21.39 -31.27
CA GLY A 89 50.16 20.35 -31.38
C GLY A 89 51.48 20.65 -30.66
N VAL A 90 51.66 21.84 -30.11
CA VAL A 90 52.85 22.20 -29.31
C VAL A 90 52.73 21.57 -27.91
N THR A 91 53.68 20.72 -27.55
CA THR A 91 53.76 20.08 -26.23
C THR A 91 54.97 20.54 -25.41
N LYS A 92 55.86 21.35 -26.01
CA LYS A 92 57.08 21.88 -25.39
C LYS A 92 57.34 23.30 -25.88
N LEU A 93 57.79 24.15 -24.97
CA LEU A 93 58.40 25.45 -25.28
C LEU A 93 59.87 25.40 -24.91
N TYR A 94 60.70 26.03 -25.72
CA TYR A 94 62.16 26.04 -25.55
C TYR A 94 62.61 27.42 -25.12
N VAL A 95 63.29 27.50 -23.99
CA VAL A 95 63.62 28.72 -23.27
C VAL A 95 65.10 29.00 -23.38
N HIS A 96 65.45 30.19 -23.89
CA HIS A 96 66.82 30.66 -24.05
C HIS A 96 66.98 31.93 -23.24
N VAL A 97 67.71 31.86 -22.14
CA VAL A 97 67.93 33.02 -21.26
C VAL A 97 69.25 33.67 -21.66
N GLY A 98 69.24 34.97 -21.93
CA GLY A 98 70.43 35.72 -22.29
C GLY A 98 71.47 35.73 -21.18
N GLN A 99 72.74 35.76 -21.56
CA GLN A 99 73.83 35.93 -20.60
C GLN A 99 74.15 37.42 -20.43
N ASP A 100 74.35 37.86 -19.19
CA ASP A 100 74.78 39.22 -18.90
C ASP A 100 76.16 39.51 -19.52
N GLY A 101 76.29 40.73 -20.04
CA GLY A 101 77.53 41.25 -20.58
C GLY A 101 78.64 41.27 -19.54
N SER A 102 79.83 40.87 -19.97
CA SER A 102 81.04 40.87 -19.14
C SER A 102 81.75 42.21 -19.25
N THR A 103 82.26 42.69 -18.11
CA THR A 103 82.98 43.96 -18.05
C THR A 103 84.31 43.86 -18.79
N GLY A 104 84.56 44.75 -19.75
CA GLY A 104 85.80 44.80 -20.52
C GLY A 104 86.19 43.46 -21.15
N SER A 105 85.30 42.87 -21.96
CA SER A 105 85.48 41.53 -22.53
C SER A 105 85.32 41.54 -24.05
N THR A 106 86.19 40.79 -24.74
CA THR A 106 86.07 40.49 -26.17
C THR A 106 85.21 39.26 -26.46
N ASP A 107 84.78 38.54 -25.43
CA ASP A 107 83.97 37.34 -25.58
C ASP A 107 82.50 37.73 -25.74
N GLY A 108 81.85 37.13 -26.72
CA GLY A 108 80.40 37.21 -26.88
C GLY A 108 79.68 36.54 -25.72
N THR A 109 78.42 36.91 -25.54
CA THR A 109 77.54 36.31 -24.53
C THR A 109 76.50 35.44 -25.21
N TYR A 110 76.05 34.43 -24.48
CA TYR A 110 75.05 33.49 -24.97
C TYR A 110 73.76 34.19 -25.42
N ASN A 111 73.14 33.63 -26.47
CA ASN A 111 71.94 34.12 -27.14
C ASN A 111 72.07 35.52 -27.77
N GLY A 112 73.23 35.76 -28.39
CA GLY A 112 73.38 36.81 -29.42
C GLY A 112 73.99 38.12 -28.95
N GLY A 113 74.47 38.24 -27.71
CA GLY A 113 75.27 39.40 -27.33
C GLY A 113 76.71 39.25 -27.82
N SER A 114 77.28 40.32 -28.35
CA SER A 114 78.61 40.28 -28.99
C SER A 114 79.72 40.80 -28.10
N GLY A 115 80.94 40.37 -28.36
CA GLY A 115 82.14 40.85 -27.67
C GLY A 115 82.39 42.32 -27.90
N GLY A 116 82.95 42.99 -26.89
CA GLY A 116 83.52 44.32 -27.04
C GLY A 116 84.79 44.30 -27.88
N GLY A 117 85.23 45.49 -28.28
CA GLY A 117 86.49 45.70 -28.97
C GLY A 117 87.68 45.59 -28.02
N GLY A 118 88.67 44.78 -28.40
CA GLY A 118 89.95 44.66 -27.70
C GLY A 118 91.01 45.63 -28.24
N GLY A 119 92.28 45.35 -27.93
CA GLY A 119 93.43 46.05 -28.52
C GLY A 119 94.46 46.52 -27.50
N ALA A 120 95.17 47.60 -27.81
CA ALA A 120 96.25 48.13 -26.98
C ALA A 120 95.79 48.98 -25.77
N GLY A 121 94.48 49.21 -25.61
CA GLY A 121 93.87 49.97 -24.51
C GLY A 121 92.73 49.21 -23.82
N PRO A 122 92.01 49.83 -22.86
CA PRO A 122 90.94 49.16 -22.11
C PRO A 122 89.81 48.64 -23.00
N PHE A 123 89.38 47.40 -22.77
CA PHE A 123 88.40 46.73 -23.63
C PHE A 123 86.99 47.30 -23.46
N GLY A 124 86.20 47.23 -24.54
CA GLY A 124 84.76 47.47 -24.45
C GLY A 124 84.06 46.36 -23.65
N GLY A 125 82.93 46.67 -23.02
CA GLY A 125 82.06 45.64 -22.44
C GLY A 125 81.38 44.82 -23.52
N SER A 126 81.13 43.54 -23.27
CA SER A 126 80.33 42.73 -24.19
C SER A 126 78.83 43.08 -24.06
N GLY A 127 78.08 42.91 -25.15
CA GLY A 127 76.63 43.08 -25.13
C GLY A 127 75.95 41.97 -24.33
N GLY A 128 74.78 42.27 -23.76
CA GLY A 128 73.92 41.28 -23.12
C GLY A 128 73.22 40.41 -24.15
N GLY A 129 73.03 39.13 -23.85
CA GLY A 129 72.24 38.21 -24.64
C GLY A 129 70.75 38.56 -24.65
N GLY A 130 70.07 38.28 -25.75
CA GLY A 130 68.61 38.32 -25.78
C GLY A 130 68.02 37.17 -24.95
N THR A 131 66.80 37.30 -24.46
CA THR A 131 66.07 36.22 -23.81
C THR A 131 64.83 35.89 -24.61
N ASP A 132 64.60 34.63 -24.96
CA ASP A 132 63.50 34.26 -25.83
C ASP A 132 62.88 32.89 -25.54
N VAL A 133 61.62 32.72 -25.98
CA VAL A 133 60.87 31.45 -25.90
C VAL A 133 60.46 31.02 -27.30
N ARG A 134 60.70 29.74 -27.64
CA ARG A 134 60.54 29.16 -28.98
C ARG A 134 59.59 27.96 -28.97
N THR A 135 59.07 27.62 -30.14
CA THR A 135 58.33 26.37 -30.37
C THR A 135 59.16 25.28 -31.04
N CYS A 136 60.35 25.62 -31.56
CA CYS A 136 61.28 24.70 -32.19
C CYS A 136 62.65 24.69 -31.46
N PRO A 137 63.20 23.51 -31.10
CA PRO A 137 64.47 23.43 -30.39
C PRO A 137 65.68 23.69 -31.29
N GLU A 138 66.83 23.97 -30.67
CA GLU A 138 68.12 23.99 -31.35
C GLU A 138 68.45 22.62 -31.98
N GLY A 139 68.97 22.62 -33.21
CA GLY A 139 69.37 21.40 -33.94
C GLY A 139 68.24 20.58 -34.55
N ALA A 140 66.97 20.98 -34.39
CA ALA A 140 65.84 20.35 -35.08
C ALA A 140 65.72 20.81 -36.55
N PRO A 141 65.00 20.06 -37.41
CA PRO A 141 64.81 20.41 -38.82
C PRO A 141 63.84 21.59 -39.07
N CYS A 142 63.43 22.31 -38.02
CA CYS A 142 62.57 23.49 -38.11
C CYS A 142 63.39 24.78 -37.89
N ASP A 143 62.86 25.92 -38.33
CA ASP A 143 63.50 27.22 -38.10
C ASP A 143 63.34 27.65 -36.63
N THR A 144 64.32 27.29 -35.80
CA THR A 144 64.32 27.62 -34.36
C THR A 144 64.21 29.13 -34.12
N LEU A 145 64.99 29.94 -34.84
CA LEU A 145 65.06 31.38 -34.62
C LEU A 145 63.80 32.09 -35.13
N GLY A 146 63.18 31.60 -36.20
CA GLY A 146 61.88 32.05 -36.69
C GLY A 146 60.68 31.56 -35.86
N SER A 147 60.87 30.58 -34.98
CA SER A 147 59.80 30.01 -34.13
C SER A 147 59.60 30.73 -32.78
N ARG A 148 60.31 31.85 -32.58
CA ARG A 148 60.26 32.63 -31.35
C ARG A 148 58.89 33.27 -31.14
N LEU A 149 58.35 33.08 -29.94
CA LEU A 149 57.08 33.61 -29.49
C LEU A 149 57.24 34.97 -28.80
N VAL A 150 58.27 35.10 -27.97
CA VAL A 150 58.66 36.30 -27.22
C VAL A 150 60.18 36.42 -27.25
N VAL A 151 60.68 37.63 -27.46
CA VAL A 151 62.08 38.01 -27.33
C VAL A 151 62.15 39.30 -26.51
N ALA A 152 62.93 39.27 -25.44
CA ALA A 152 63.38 40.44 -24.73
C ALA A 152 64.83 40.76 -25.15
N GLY A 153 65.05 41.97 -25.65
CA GLY A 153 66.35 42.46 -26.10
C GLY A 153 67.35 42.59 -24.96
N GLY A 154 68.60 42.25 -25.24
CA GLY A 154 69.74 42.50 -24.38
C GLY A 154 70.32 43.90 -24.59
N GLY A 155 70.87 44.46 -23.53
CA GLY A 155 71.52 45.78 -23.56
C GLY A 155 72.87 45.77 -24.26
N GLY A 156 73.23 46.88 -24.91
CA GLY A 156 74.54 47.07 -25.52
C GLY A 156 75.65 47.21 -24.49
N GLY A 157 76.86 46.77 -24.81
CA GLY A 157 78.04 46.92 -23.97
C GLY A 157 78.51 48.37 -23.86
N GLY A 158 79.07 48.74 -22.70
CA GLY A 158 79.68 50.04 -22.48
C GLY A 158 81.01 50.20 -23.22
N GLY A 159 81.29 51.42 -23.67
CA GLY A 159 82.59 51.77 -24.26
C GLY A 159 83.74 51.72 -23.24
N GLY A 160 84.89 51.18 -23.64
CA GLY A 160 86.10 51.18 -22.82
C GLY A 160 86.60 52.60 -22.55
N ARG A 161 87.16 52.84 -21.35
CA ARG A 161 87.73 54.15 -20.99
C ARG A 161 89.05 54.38 -21.74
N CYS A 162 89.30 55.60 -22.22
CA CYS A 162 90.65 55.97 -22.64
C CYS A 162 91.57 56.27 -21.44
N VAL A 163 92.89 56.27 -21.63
CA VAL A 163 93.88 56.42 -20.54
C VAL A 163 94.73 57.71 -20.60
N ALA A 164 94.23 58.77 -21.25
CA ALA A 164 94.90 60.08 -21.38
C ALA A 164 94.34 61.16 -20.43
N ILE A 165 95.12 62.23 -20.19
CA ILE A 165 94.76 63.36 -19.30
C ILE A 165 93.53 64.13 -19.82
N GLY A 166 93.35 64.24 -21.14
CA GLY A 166 92.21 64.90 -21.80
C GLY A 166 91.17 63.92 -22.36
N CYS A 167 90.82 62.89 -21.59
CA CYS A 167 89.95 61.81 -22.04
C CYS A 167 88.49 62.24 -22.30
N ALA A 168 88.03 62.11 -23.54
CA ALA A 168 86.62 62.22 -23.89
C ALA A 168 85.93 60.88 -23.65
N HIS A 169 85.03 60.83 -22.66
CA HIS A 169 84.21 59.65 -22.38
C HIS A 169 83.16 59.46 -23.49
N ALA A 170 82.93 58.21 -23.88
CA ALA A 170 81.83 57.87 -24.78
C ALA A 170 80.50 57.80 -24.01
N ASN A 171 79.42 57.38 -24.67
CA ASN A 171 78.13 57.15 -24.02
C ASN A 171 78.05 55.77 -23.35
N ASN A 172 77.06 55.58 -22.49
CA ASN A 172 76.66 54.27 -21.99
C ASN A 172 76.18 53.36 -23.13
N GLY A 173 76.24 52.05 -22.90
CA GLY A 173 75.64 51.04 -23.77
C GLY A 173 74.19 51.39 -24.11
N GLY A 174 73.76 51.07 -25.34
CA GLY A 174 72.39 51.31 -25.74
C GLY A 174 71.43 50.40 -24.99
N ASP A 175 70.45 50.98 -24.30
CA ASP A 175 69.38 50.22 -23.64
C ASP A 175 68.48 49.53 -24.67
N ALA A 176 68.12 48.27 -24.44
CA ALA A 176 67.23 47.47 -25.30
C ALA A 176 65.90 48.17 -25.60
N THR A 177 65.28 47.91 -26.76
CA THR A 177 64.01 48.56 -27.14
C THR A 177 63.05 47.64 -27.85
N ASP A 178 61.77 48.01 -27.86
CA ASP A 178 60.72 47.43 -28.70
C ASP A 178 60.82 47.77 -30.21
N THR A 179 61.74 48.66 -30.60
CA THR A 179 62.00 49.09 -31.98
C THR A 179 63.33 48.56 -32.53
N ALA A 180 63.61 48.76 -33.82
CA ALA A 180 64.78 48.22 -34.52
C ALA A 180 66.10 48.41 -33.77
N GLY A 181 66.99 47.40 -33.86
CA GLY A 181 68.30 47.37 -33.22
C GLY A 181 69.10 48.65 -33.46
N GLY A 182 69.70 49.18 -32.40
CA GLY A 182 70.40 50.47 -32.48
C GLY A 182 71.74 50.36 -33.19
N ASN A 183 72.11 51.39 -33.96
CA ASN A 183 73.48 51.53 -34.46
C ASN A 183 74.46 51.69 -33.28
N GLY A 184 75.67 51.14 -33.41
CA GLY A 184 76.74 51.40 -32.45
C GLY A 184 77.24 52.84 -32.52
N GLY A 185 77.82 53.35 -31.43
CA GLY A 185 78.37 54.70 -31.38
C GLY A 185 79.58 54.88 -32.32
N ILE A 186 79.59 55.96 -33.11
CA ILE A 186 80.72 56.33 -33.99
C ILE A 186 81.79 57.11 -33.19
N ALA A 187 83.06 56.73 -33.36
CA ALA A 187 84.22 57.48 -32.86
C ALA A 187 84.89 58.19 -34.03
N LEU A 188 85.39 59.42 -33.81
CA LEU A 188 85.86 60.33 -34.87
C LEU A 188 87.11 59.86 -35.65
N SER A 189 87.80 58.79 -35.23
CA SER A 189 89.00 58.29 -35.94
C SER A 189 89.48 56.86 -35.65
N GLY A 190 88.73 56.02 -34.91
CA GLY A 190 89.14 54.63 -34.58
C GLY A 190 88.51 53.53 -35.45
N GLY A 191 88.84 52.26 -35.18
CA GLY A 191 88.35 51.11 -35.97
C GLY A 191 86.82 50.98 -35.91
N PRO A 192 86.13 50.77 -37.05
CA PRO A 192 84.67 50.67 -37.05
C PRO A 192 84.19 49.43 -36.29
N GLY A 193 83.09 49.57 -35.56
CA GLY A 193 82.34 48.42 -35.05
C GLY A 193 81.51 47.76 -36.15
N PHE A 194 81.11 46.52 -35.95
CA PHE A 194 80.35 45.76 -36.94
C PHE A 194 78.85 45.99 -36.76
N ALA A 195 78.08 45.91 -37.84
CA ALA A 195 76.63 45.96 -37.75
C ALA A 195 76.08 44.73 -37.00
N GLY A 196 74.98 44.93 -36.26
CA GLY A 196 74.19 43.82 -35.74
C GLY A 196 73.44 43.11 -36.87
N GLY A 197 73.24 41.82 -36.71
CA GLY A 197 72.43 41.00 -37.60
C GLY A 197 71.09 40.63 -36.98
N VAL A 198 70.31 39.85 -37.71
CA VAL A 198 69.12 39.20 -37.12
C VAL A 198 69.62 38.27 -36.02
N PHE A 199 69.10 38.44 -34.80
CA PHE A 199 69.42 37.60 -33.64
C PHE A 199 70.81 37.76 -32.98
N ALA A 200 71.72 38.53 -33.56
CA ALA A 200 73.09 38.67 -33.07
C ALA A 200 73.57 40.12 -33.11
N GLY A 201 74.19 40.59 -32.03
CA GLY A 201 74.81 41.90 -31.94
C GLY A 201 76.08 41.99 -32.79
N GLY A 202 76.49 43.21 -33.11
CA GLY A 202 77.74 43.50 -33.79
C GLY A 202 78.92 43.51 -32.82
N ILE A 203 80.07 42.99 -33.23
CA ILE A 203 81.29 43.05 -32.42
C ILE A 203 81.83 44.48 -32.35
N GLY A 204 82.36 44.87 -31.18
CA GLY A 204 82.94 46.18 -30.96
C GLY A 204 84.22 46.42 -31.77
N GLY A 205 84.47 47.67 -32.13
CA GLY A 205 85.65 48.08 -32.91
C GLY A 205 86.93 48.02 -32.09
N VAL A 206 87.99 47.48 -32.71
CA VAL A 206 89.32 47.29 -32.10
C VAL A 206 90.06 48.62 -31.95
N VAL A 207 90.81 48.77 -30.86
CA VAL A 207 91.71 49.90 -30.61
C VAL A 207 93.05 49.68 -31.33
N VAL A 208 93.45 50.63 -32.18
CA VAL A 208 94.71 50.54 -32.95
C VAL A 208 95.90 51.18 -32.22
N LEU A 209 95.67 52.11 -31.28
CA LEU A 209 96.72 52.87 -30.56
C LEU A 209 96.54 52.81 -29.01
N PRO A 210 97.64 52.76 -28.21
CA PRO A 210 97.62 52.40 -26.79
C PRO A 210 96.91 53.34 -25.79
N ALA A 211 96.30 54.44 -26.26
CA ALA A 211 95.58 55.38 -25.40
C ALA A 211 94.04 55.38 -25.58
N GLY A 212 93.51 54.74 -26.63
CA GLY A 212 92.07 54.67 -26.92
C GLY A 212 91.34 53.55 -26.17
N GLY A 213 90.00 53.66 -26.06
CA GLY A 213 89.16 52.62 -25.46
C GLY A 213 88.44 51.75 -26.50
N GLY A 214 88.20 50.47 -26.20
CA GLY A 214 87.52 49.54 -27.11
C GLY A 214 86.02 49.81 -27.22
N GLY A 215 85.46 49.62 -28.41
CA GLY A 215 84.02 49.82 -28.64
C GLY A 215 83.18 48.77 -27.92
N GLY A 216 82.02 49.13 -27.39
CA GLY A 216 81.10 48.18 -26.74
C GLY A 216 80.49 47.19 -27.74
N GLY A 217 80.27 45.95 -27.32
CA GLY A 217 79.59 44.94 -28.14
C GLY A 217 78.08 45.19 -28.23
N GLY A 218 77.46 44.87 -29.36
CA GLY A 218 76.02 45.00 -29.54
C GLY A 218 75.23 43.97 -28.72
N GLY A 219 74.07 44.38 -28.19
CA GLY A 219 73.14 43.50 -27.48
C GLY A 219 72.41 42.53 -28.44
N GLY A 220 72.08 41.34 -27.95
CA GLY A 220 71.26 40.35 -28.67
C GLY A 220 69.77 40.69 -28.62
N GLY A 221 68.95 40.14 -29.51
CA GLY A 221 67.52 40.44 -29.58
C GLY A 221 66.91 39.95 -30.88
N TRP A 222 65.69 40.34 -31.22
CA TRP A 222 65.08 40.00 -32.51
C TRP A 222 65.90 40.57 -33.67
N TYR A 223 66.31 41.83 -33.52
CA TYR A 223 67.42 42.44 -34.24
C TYR A 223 68.52 42.78 -33.23
N GLY A 224 69.75 42.35 -33.50
CA GLY A 224 70.89 42.68 -32.65
C GLY A 224 71.34 44.13 -32.85
N GLY A 225 71.89 44.73 -31.79
CA GLY A 225 72.48 46.07 -31.86
C GLY A 225 73.83 46.07 -32.57
N GLY A 226 74.23 47.18 -33.18
CA GLY A 226 75.56 47.32 -33.78
C GLY A 226 76.68 47.45 -32.73
N GLY A 227 77.90 47.03 -33.05
CA GLY A 227 79.07 47.27 -32.20
C GLY A 227 79.51 48.73 -32.25
N GLY A 228 79.94 49.27 -31.13
CA GLY A 228 80.53 50.61 -31.05
C GLY A 228 81.89 50.66 -31.72
N ALA A 229 82.29 51.82 -32.25
CA ALA A 229 83.62 52.02 -32.82
C ALA A 229 84.72 52.01 -31.73
N GLY A 230 85.93 51.59 -32.06
CA GLY A 230 87.09 51.78 -31.18
C GLY A 230 87.46 53.26 -31.07
N GLY A 231 88.00 53.66 -29.92
CA GLY A 231 88.59 54.98 -29.71
C GLY A 231 89.97 55.11 -30.34
N ASP A 232 90.44 56.34 -30.49
CA ASP A 232 91.74 56.67 -31.07
C ASP A 232 92.61 57.44 -30.06
N GLY A 233 93.91 57.14 -30.11
CA GLY A 233 94.95 57.85 -29.38
C GLY A 233 95.89 58.50 -30.37
N ILE A 234 95.55 59.70 -30.86
CA ILE A 234 96.49 60.49 -31.68
C ILE A 234 97.82 60.55 -30.92
N GLY A 235 98.96 60.38 -31.58
CA GLY A 235 100.30 60.17 -30.99
C GLY A 235 100.87 61.29 -30.08
N SER A 236 100.03 62.08 -29.43
CA SER A 236 100.33 63.00 -28.33
C SER A 236 99.62 62.58 -27.04
N PRO A 237 100.28 62.61 -25.87
CA PRO A 237 99.73 62.15 -24.58
C PRO A 237 98.57 63.01 -24.02
N ILE A 238 98.02 63.93 -24.80
CA ILE A 238 97.14 65.01 -24.33
C ILE A 238 95.67 64.76 -24.69
N PHE A 239 95.35 64.06 -25.80
CA PHE A 239 93.96 63.82 -26.23
C PHE A 239 93.74 62.38 -26.68
N ALA A 240 92.74 61.70 -26.10
CA ALA A 240 92.29 60.37 -26.51
C ALA A 240 90.76 60.26 -26.39
N THR A 241 90.17 59.38 -27.18
CA THR A 241 88.72 59.10 -27.14
C THR A 241 88.45 57.71 -26.57
N GLY A 242 87.42 57.61 -25.73
CA GLY A 242 86.87 56.32 -25.31
C GLY A 242 86.21 55.59 -26.48
N GLY A 243 85.98 54.29 -26.32
CA GLY A 243 85.29 53.50 -27.34
C GLY A 243 83.81 53.83 -27.41
N GLY A 244 83.22 53.82 -28.60
CA GLY A 244 81.78 54.00 -28.80
C GLY A 244 80.96 52.94 -28.06
N ASN A 245 79.73 53.27 -27.70
CA ASN A 245 78.81 52.35 -27.06
C ASN A 245 78.31 51.27 -28.02
N GLY A 246 78.06 50.07 -27.48
CA GLY A 246 77.30 49.04 -28.16
C GLY A 246 75.86 49.49 -28.38
N GLY A 247 75.31 49.13 -29.52
CA GLY A 247 73.92 49.29 -29.88
C GLY A 247 73.03 48.32 -29.12
N ARG A 248 71.77 48.70 -29.00
CA ARG A 248 70.72 47.96 -28.29
C ARG A 248 70.16 46.80 -29.10
N GLY A 249 69.83 45.69 -28.44
CA GLY A 249 69.00 44.63 -29.02
C GLY A 249 67.52 45.01 -29.02
N SER A 250 66.73 44.38 -29.89
CA SER A 250 65.30 44.62 -29.98
C SER A 250 64.42 43.51 -29.43
N ASP A 251 63.23 43.86 -28.96
CA ASP A 251 62.19 42.90 -28.57
C ASP A 251 61.45 42.32 -29.77
N HIS A 252 60.70 41.25 -29.51
CA HIS A 252 59.68 40.74 -30.43
C HIS A 252 58.60 39.99 -29.66
N VAL A 253 57.35 40.16 -30.08
CA VAL A 253 56.23 39.34 -29.61
C VAL A 253 55.43 38.94 -30.84
N THR A 254 55.05 37.66 -30.93
CA THR A 254 54.25 37.19 -32.06
C THR A 254 52.90 37.89 -32.14
N PRO A 255 52.32 38.08 -33.35
CA PRO A 255 51.03 38.76 -33.52
C PRO A 255 49.84 38.10 -32.81
N THR A 256 49.96 36.82 -32.43
CA THR A 256 48.93 36.08 -31.70
C THR A 256 48.89 36.39 -30.20
N ALA A 257 49.86 37.15 -29.70
CA ALA A 257 49.90 37.55 -28.30
C ALA A 257 48.88 38.63 -27.98
N THR A 258 48.41 38.62 -26.74
CA THR A 258 47.62 39.69 -26.14
C THR A 258 48.35 40.24 -24.92
N SER A 259 47.93 41.42 -24.44
CA SER A 259 48.50 42.05 -23.23
C SER A 259 50.02 42.26 -23.31
N ALA A 260 50.56 42.40 -24.53
CA ALA A 260 51.99 42.57 -24.73
C ALA A 260 52.48 43.91 -24.17
N SER A 261 53.54 43.89 -23.38
CA SER A 261 54.20 45.10 -22.87
C SER A 261 55.71 44.89 -22.84
N SER A 262 56.46 45.98 -23.00
CA SER A 262 57.92 46.01 -22.87
C SER A 262 58.36 47.22 -22.06
N GLU A 263 59.26 47.00 -21.10
CA GLU A 263 59.85 48.06 -20.29
C GLU A 263 61.34 47.77 -20.04
N LEU A 264 62.15 48.82 -19.92
CA LEU A 264 63.58 48.71 -19.57
C LEU A 264 63.77 48.17 -18.16
N THR A 265 64.84 47.40 -17.96
CA THR A 265 65.11 46.74 -16.68
C THR A 265 66.58 46.41 -16.44
N ASP A 266 66.97 46.46 -15.17
CA ASP A 266 68.23 45.93 -14.65
C ASP A 266 68.06 44.58 -13.93
N GLN A 267 66.88 43.95 -14.06
CA GLN A 267 66.66 42.61 -13.48
C GLN A 267 67.55 41.56 -14.17
N PRO A 268 67.99 40.52 -13.44
CA PRO A 268 68.76 39.45 -14.04
C PRO A 268 67.94 38.74 -15.12
N ALA A 269 68.62 38.34 -16.19
CA ALA A 269 67.97 37.64 -17.30
C ALA A 269 67.27 36.36 -16.81
N GLN A 270 66.00 36.23 -17.16
CA GLN A 270 65.17 35.08 -16.80
C GLN A 270 63.94 34.99 -17.71
N VAL A 271 63.31 33.81 -17.73
CA VAL A 271 61.97 33.63 -18.29
C VAL A 271 61.06 33.04 -17.21
N THR A 272 59.89 33.64 -17.00
CA THR A 272 58.81 33.03 -16.22
C THR A 272 57.64 32.69 -17.15
N ILE A 273 57.24 31.43 -17.19
CA ILE A 273 56.05 30.96 -17.89
C ILE A 273 55.03 30.57 -16.82
N SER A 274 53.82 31.11 -16.90
CA SER A 274 52.74 30.77 -15.98
C SER A 274 51.44 30.44 -16.71
N TYR A 275 50.60 29.63 -16.10
CA TYR A 275 49.26 29.33 -16.58
C TYR A 275 48.25 29.42 -15.43
N ILE A 276 46.97 29.55 -15.77
CA ILE A 276 45.90 29.73 -14.79
C ILE A 276 45.03 28.47 -14.72
N VAL A 277 44.93 27.90 -13.52
CA VAL A 277 43.90 26.90 -13.20
C VAL A 277 42.68 27.65 -12.68
N ARG A 278 41.59 27.60 -13.44
CA ARG A 278 40.40 28.41 -13.18
C ARG A 278 39.57 27.84 -12.04
N SER A 279 39.03 28.70 -11.20
CA SER A 279 38.05 28.29 -10.22
C SER A 279 36.72 27.95 -10.86
N THR A 280 35.97 27.09 -10.18
CA THR A 280 34.68 26.61 -10.66
C THR A 280 33.61 26.77 -9.58
N THR A 281 32.39 27.06 -10.03
CA THR A 281 31.21 27.23 -9.16
C THR A 281 30.11 26.30 -9.64
N ILE A 282 29.48 25.58 -8.70
CA ILE A 282 28.28 24.77 -8.94
C ILE A 282 27.07 25.51 -8.36
N THR A 283 26.00 25.60 -9.14
CA THR A 283 24.69 26.06 -8.70
C THR A 283 23.67 24.96 -8.92
N TYR A 284 23.02 24.48 -7.85
CA TYR A 284 21.93 23.52 -7.96
C TYR A 284 20.69 24.17 -8.60
N THR A 285 20.07 23.49 -9.57
CA THR A 285 18.92 23.98 -10.33
C THR A 285 17.75 22.99 -10.38
N GLY A 286 17.87 21.85 -9.68
CA GLY A 286 16.83 20.82 -9.62
C GLY A 286 15.71 21.13 -8.62
N PRO A 287 14.72 20.23 -8.51
CA PRO A 287 13.65 20.32 -7.51
C PRO A 287 14.17 20.32 -6.07
N ALA A 288 13.50 21.07 -5.18
CA ALA A 288 13.85 21.13 -3.75
C ALA A 288 13.33 19.94 -2.93
N GLY A 289 12.75 18.91 -3.56
CA GLY A 289 12.20 17.74 -2.90
C GLY A 289 11.58 16.73 -3.86
N GLY A 290 11.15 15.59 -3.31
CA GLY A 290 10.49 14.51 -4.04
C GLY A 290 10.00 13.40 -3.11
N ASP A 291 9.13 12.54 -3.64
CA ASP A 291 8.55 11.45 -2.87
C ASP A 291 9.53 10.26 -2.74
N MET A 292 9.51 9.59 -1.59
CA MET A 292 10.31 8.40 -1.32
C MET A 292 10.11 7.33 -2.40
N ASN A 293 11.20 6.72 -2.85
CA ASN A 293 11.23 5.68 -3.89
C ASN A 293 10.68 6.11 -5.26
N THR A 294 10.43 7.41 -5.49
CA THR A 294 10.05 7.96 -6.80
C THR A 294 11.25 8.61 -7.47
N SER A 295 11.43 8.41 -8.78
CA SER A 295 12.54 9.00 -9.53
C SER A 295 12.37 10.52 -9.69
N VAL A 296 13.39 11.29 -9.29
CA VAL A 296 13.39 12.77 -9.34
C VAL A 296 14.49 13.25 -10.30
N PRO A 297 14.17 14.13 -11.28
CA PRO A 297 15.16 14.70 -12.18
C PRO A 297 15.91 15.85 -11.48
N VAL A 298 17.16 15.60 -11.07
CA VAL A 298 18.02 16.60 -10.44
C VAL A 298 18.95 17.24 -11.48
N SER A 299 19.29 18.52 -11.27
CA SER A 299 20.18 19.25 -12.18
C SER A 299 21.03 20.27 -11.45
N ALA A 300 22.20 20.57 -12.00
CA ALA A 300 23.07 21.65 -11.55
C ALA A 300 23.86 22.26 -12.71
N LYS A 301 24.23 23.53 -12.56
CA LYS A 301 25.04 24.29 -13.52
C LYS A 301 26.47 24.47 -13.00
N LEU A 302 27.46 24.19 -13.84
CA LEU A 302 28.89 24.39 -13.58
C LEU A 302 29.44 25.54 -14.44
N THR A 303 30.08 26.52 -13.81
CA THR A 303 30.65 27.70 -14.48
C THR A 303 32.05 28.03 -13.98
N SER A 304 32.83 28.71 -14.82
CA SER A 304 34.06 29.44 -14.46
C SER A 304 33.90 30.93 -14.79
N ALA A 305 34.94 31.73 -14.52
CA ALA A 305 34.99 33.14 -14.94
C ALA A 305 34.87 33.33 -16.47
N LEU A 306 35.20 32.30 -17.27
CA LEU A 306 35.11 32.35 -18.74
C LEU A 306 33.74 31.91 -19.28
N GLY A 307 32.83 31.46 -18.40
CA GLY A 307 31.50 30.99 -18.78
C GLY A 307 31.24 29.52 -18.42
N PRO A 308 30.20 28.91 -19.01
CA PRO A 308 29.81 27.53 -18.72
C PRO A 308 30.86 26.50 -19.14
N ILE A 309 31.06 25.48 -18.32
CA ILE A 309 31.99 24.40 -18.62
C ILE A 309 31.22 23.24 -19.26
N ASN A 310 31.54 22.91 -20.50
CA ASN A 310 30.93 21.80 -21.25
C ASN A 310 31.72 20.49 -21.07
N GLY A 311 31.02 19.35 -21.04
CA GLY A 311 31.64 18.03 -21.00
C GLY A 311 32.17 17.60 -19.62
N ALA A 312 31.87 18.34 -18.56
CA ALA A 312 32.28 18.03 -17.20
C ALA A 312 31.28 17.09 -16.52
N THR A 313 31.77 16.08 -15.81
CA THR A 313 30.93 15.18 -15.01
C THR A 313 30.66 15.78 -13.64
N LEU A 314 29.38 15.95 -13.29
CA LEU A 314 28.92 16.27 -11.95
C LEU A 314 28.35 15.01 -11.29
N ASN A 315 28.76 14.73 -10.05
CA ASN A 315 28.23 13.65 -9.24
C ASN A 315 27.26 14.22 -8.20
N PHE A 316 26.05 13.68 -8.16
CA PHE A 316 24.98 14.03 -7.22
C PHE A 316 24.79 12.88 -6.23
N SER A 317 24.68 13.20 -4.95
CA SER A 317 24.35 12.24 -3.90
C SER A 317 23.40 12.84 -2.89
N LEU A 318 22.41 12.08 -2.45
CA LEU A 318 21.51 12.43 -1.36
C LEU A 318 21.97 11.70 -0.10
N ASP A 319 22.11 12.41 1.03
CA ASP A 319 22.51 11.86 2.33
C ASP A 319 21.54 10.80 2.90
N GLY A 320 20.26 10.84 2.51
CA GLY A 320 19.26 9.79 2.75
C GLY A 320 19.41 8.54 1.86
N GLY A 321 20.23 8.58 0.81
CA GLY A 321 20.41 7.50 -0.15
C GLY A 321 19.94 7.86 -1.56
N GLY A 322 20.67 7.34 -2.55
CA GLY A 322 20.51 7.69 -3.97
C GLY A 322 21.69 8.52 -4.47
N SER A 323 22.18 8.16 -5.66
CA SER A 323 23.26 8.90 -6.33
C SER A 323 23.12 8.77 -7.83
N CYS A 324 23.48 9.82 -8.56
CA CYS A 324 23.57 9.78 -10.02
C CYS A 324 24.66 10.74 -10.52
N SER A 325 25.10 10.56 -11.76
CA SER A 325 26.05 11.46 -12.41
C SER A 325 25.47 12.00 -13.71
N GLY A 326 25.76 13.27 -14.02
CA GLY A 326 25.39 13.89 -15.28
C GLY A 326 26.59 14.61 -15.91
N VAL A 327 26.60 14.73 -17.24
CA VAL A 327 27.62 15.48 -17.98
C VAL A 327 27.05 16.84 -18.39
N THR A 328 27.83 17.90 -18.21
CA THR A 328 27.38 19.26 -18.53
C THR A 328 27.25 19.48 -20.04
N ASN A 329 26.11 20.04 -20.46
CA ASN A 329 25.90 20.47 -21.85
C ASN A 329 26.59 21.81 -22.15
N ALA A 330 26.37 22.39 -23.34
CA ALA A 330 27.00 23.66 -23.75
C ALA A 330 26.62 24.85 -22.85
N ALA A 331 25.49 24.77 -22.14
CA ALA A 331 25.06 25.76 -21.16
C ALA A 331 25.64 25.48 -19.75
N GLY A 332 26.49 24.46 -19.59
CA GLY A 332 27.10 24.05 -18.33
C GLY A 332 26.16 23.27 -17.42
N VAL A 333 25.00 22.81 -17.90
CA VAL A 333 24.00 22.12 -17.07
C VAL A 333 24.18 20.60 -17.20
N ALA A 334 24.35 19.93 -16.06
CA ALA A 334 24.26 18.48 -15.96
C ALA A 334 22.94 18.10 -15.29
N SER A 335 22.28 17.07 -15.80
CA SER A 335 21.05 16.52 -15.23
C SER A 335 21.13 14.99 -15.17
N CYS A 336 20.55 14.40 -14.13
CA CYS A 336 20.36 12.96 -14.00
C CYS A 336 19.12 12.67 -13.14
N THR A 337 18.69 11.41 -13.12
CA THR A 337 17.59 10.97 -12.26
C THR A 337 18.13 10.32 -11.00
N LEU A 338 17.62 10.75 -9.85
CA LEU A 338 17.97 10.24 -8.53
C LEU A 338 16.69 9.71 -7.86
N THR A 339 16.77 8.54 -7.24
CA THR A 339 15.67 7.95 -6.45
C THR A 339 15.98 8.11 -4.97
N PRO A 340 15.21 8.93 -4.23
CA PRO A 340 15.33 9.05 -2.78
C PRO A 340 15.02 7.71 -2.11
N ALA A 341 15.90 7.26 -1.21
CA ALA A 341 15.76 5.99 -0.49
C ALA A 341 15.81 6.16 1.05
N GLY A 342 15.78 7.41 1.52
CA GLY A 342 15.92 7.77 2.92
C GLY A 342 14.57 7.86 3.62
N PRO A 343 14.53 8.07 4.95
CA PRO A 343 13.29 8.37 5.64
C PRO A 343 12.75 9.75 5.24
N ALA A 344 11.43 9.92 5.16
CA ALA A 344 10.84 11.23 4.89
C ALA A 344 11.33 12.30 5.88
N GLY A 345 11.72 13.48 5.38
CA GLY A 345 12.30 14.54 6.16
C GLY A 345 13.22 15.47 5.36
N ALA A 346 13.94 16.32 6.10
CA ALA A 346 14.92 17.23 5.52
C ALA A 346 16.25 16.49 5.29
N HIS A 347 16.75 16.60 4.07
CA HIS A 347 17.98 15.98 3.57
C HIS A 347 18.79 17.02 2.79
N THR A 348 20.00 16.62 2.38
CA THR A 348 20.94 17.46 1.66
C THR A 348 21.39 16.76 0.37
N ILE A 349 21.12 17.39 -0.78
CA ILE A 349 21.77 16.98 -2.03
C ILE A 349 23.16 17.58 -2.09
N SER A 350 24.16 16.71 -2.23
CA SER A 350 25.56 17.08 -2.44
C SER A 350 25.92 16.92 -3.91
N ILE A 351 26.59 17.92 -4.48
CA ILE A 351 27.07 17.92 -5.86
C ILE A 351 28.57 18.12 -5.82
N SER A 352 29.33 17.28 -6.53
CA SER A 352 30.78 17.40 -6.64
C SER A 352 31.24 17.38 -8.09
N TYR A 353 32.26 18.19 -8.36
CA TYR A 353 33.05 18.19 -9.57
C TYR A 353 34.51 17.92 -9.19
N GLY A 354 35.12 16.89 -9.77
CA GLY A 354 36.49 16.48 -9.47
C GLY A 354 37.58 17.41 -10.02
N GLY A 355 37.21 18.48 -10.74
CA GLY A 355 38.16 19.33 -11.44
C GLY A 355 38.60 18.75 -12.77
N LEU A 356 39.45 19.50 -13.48
CA LEU A 356 40.19 19.05 -14.64
C LEU A 356 41.63 19.54 -14.48
N THR A 357 42.58 18.61 -14.39
CA THR A 357 43.99 18.90 -14.10
C THR A 357 44.52 20.03 -14.98
N ASN A 358 45.14 21.04 -14.35
CA ASN A 358 45.71 22.26 -14.93
C ASN A 358 44.73 23.21 -15.65
N ALA A 359 43.43 22.91 -15.69
CA ALA A 359 42.43 23.78 -16.33
C ALA A 359 41.38 24.28 -15.34
N PHE A 360 40.84 23.41 -14.50
CA PHE A 360 39.74 23.71 -13.58
C PHE A 360 39.94 23.09 -12.20
N LEU A 361 39.72 23.88 -11.15
CA LEU A 361 39.75 23.39 -9.78
C LEU A 361 38.53 22.52 -9.47
N PRO A 362 38.66 21.52 -8.57
CA PRO A 362 37.52 20.80 -8.03
C PRO A 362 36.62 21.76 -7.23
N THR A 363 35.32 21.50 -7.23
CA THR A 363 34.36 22.28 -6.45
C THR A 363 33.21 21.39 -6.00
N ALA A 364 32.60 21.77 -4.88
CA ALA A 364 31.44 21.08 -4.33
C ALA A 364 30.39 22.11 -3.91
N ALA A 365 29.13 21.72 -4.02
CA ALA A 365 28.00 22.49 -3.55
C ALA A 365 26.98 21.57 -2.89
N SER A 366 26.11 22.14 -2.08
CA SER A 366 25.00 21.42 -1.48
C SER A 366 23.74 22.27 -1.52
N ALA A 367 22.59 21.60 -1.59
CA ALA A 367 21.28 22.25 -1.49
C ALA A 367 20.35 21.44 -0.57
N PRO A 368 19.40 22.08 0.12
CA PRO A 368 18.40 21.36 0.89
C PRO A 368 17.46 20.59 -0.04
N PHE A 369 17.04 19.40 0.41
CA PHE A 369 16.10 18.53 -0.30
C PHE A 369 15.07 17.98 0.69
N GLN A 370 13.78 18.09 0.39
CA GLN A 370 12.70 17.55 1.21
C GLN A 370 12.25 16.21 0.65
N GLU A 371 12.52 15.12 1.37
CA GLU A 371 12.01 13.80 1.04
C GLU A 371 10.62 13.64 1.66
N LEU A 372 9.61 13.37 0.83
CA LEU A 372 8.21 13.30 1.22
C LEU A 372 7.71 11.86 1.22
N LYS A 373 6.74 11.54 2.08
CA LYS A 373 6.07 10.24 2.01
C LYS A 373 5.28 10.12 0.71
N ARG A 374 5.31 8.94 0.12
CA ARG A 374 4.66 8.65 -1.15
C ARG A 374 3.13 8.57 -1.01
N PRO A 375 2.33 9.33 -1.79
CA PRO A 375 0.88 9.25 -1.77
C PRO A 375 0.33 7.86 -2.14
N THR A 376 -0.76 7.44 -1.50
CA THR A 376 -1.45 6.18 -1.81
C THR A 376 -2.90 6.39 -2.19
N THR A 377 -3.45 5.43 -2.93
CA THR A 377 -4.85 5.37 -3.34
C THR A 377 -5.46 4.05 -2.84
N MET A 378 -6.53 4.17 -2.05
CA MET A 378 -7.34 3.02 -1.63
C MET A 378 -8.52 2.83 -2.58
N THR A 379 -8.72 1.61 -3.07
CA THR A 379 -9.89 1.21 -3.86
C THR A 379 -10.64 0.08 -3.17
N TYR A 380 -11.95 0.21 -3.00
CA TYR A 380 -12.80 -0.85 -2.47
C TYR A 380 -13.22 -1.82 -3.59
N THR A 381 -13.04 -3.11 -3.40
CA THR A 381 -13.31 -4.17 -4.39
C THR A 381 -14.18 -5.31 -3.85
N GLY A 382 -14.52 -5.29 -2.56
CA GLY A 382 -15.27 -6.36 -1.91
C GLY A 382 -16.77 -6.32 -2.13
N ALA A 383 -17.48 -7.17 -1.39
CA ALA A 383 -18.93 -7.23 -1.41
C ALA A 383 -19.57 -5.87 -1.05
N THR A 384 -20.67 -5.51 -1.71
CA THR A 384 -21.45 -4.29 -1.43
C THR A 384 -22.83 -4.59 -0.86
N THR A 385 -23.11 -5.86 -0.55
CA THR A 385 -24.38 -6.30 0.02
C THR A 385 -24.18 -7.56 0.84
N SER A 386 -24.94 -7.71 1.92
CA SER A 386 -25.08 -8.98 2.66
C SER A 386 -26.34 -8.96 3.51
N PRO A 387 -26.99 -10.11 3.75
CA PRO A 387 -28.02 -10.21 4.76
C PRO A 387 -27.50 -9.89 6.17
N PHE A 388 -28.42 -9.48 7.04
CA PHE A 388 -28.18 -9.41 8.48
C PHE A 388 -27.62 -10.76 8.99
N HIS A 389 -26.65 -10.73 9.90
CA HIS A 389 -25.95 -11.91 10.46
C HIS A 389 -25.17 -12.79 9.45
N HIS A 390 -25.15 -12.43 8.17
CA HIS A 390 -24.37 -13.14 7.16
C HIS A 390 -23.03 -12.46 6.87
N ALA A 391 -21.96 -13.23 7.03
CA ALA A 391 -20.61 -12.77 6.79
C ALA A 391 -20.38 -12.42 5.31
N ALA A 392 -19.92 -11.20 5.06
CA ALA A 392 -19.54 -10.71 3.74
C ALA A 392 -18.01 -10.69 3.61
N THR A 393 -17.49 -11.08 2.44
CA THR A 393 -16.07 -10.88 2.13
C THR A 393 -15.88 -9.45 1.64
N VAL A 394 -15.22 -8.64 2.45
CA VAL A 394 -14.89 -7.25 2.14
C VAL A 394 -13.42 -7.18 1.74
N SER A 395 -13.11 -6.36 0.73
CA SER A 395 -11.75 -6.27 0.20
C SER A 395 -11.48 -4.92 -0.41
N GLY A 396 -10.20 -4.61 -0.52
CA GLY A 396 -9.70 -3.40 -1.15
C GLY A 396 -8.30 -3.61 -1.70
N VAL A 397 -7.90 -2.73 -2.60
CA VAL A 397 -6.56 -2.70 -3.22
C VAL A 397 -5.92 -1.36 -2.87
N LEU A 398 -4.71 -1.42 -2.33
CA LEU A 398 -3.87 -0.28 -2.01
C LEU A 398 -2.74 -0.18 -3.03
N THR A 399 -2.70 0.95 -3.74
CA THR A 399 -1.60 1.27 -4.66
C THR A 399 -1.01 2.63 -4.33
N THR A 400 0.16 2.92 -4.85
CA THR A 400 0.68 4.28 -4.94
C THR A 400 -0.12 5.09 -5.96
N THR A 401 -0.25 6.40 -5.73
CA THR A 401 -1.13 7.26 -6.53
C THR A 401 -0.53 7.64 -7.89
N ASP A 402 0.78 7.80 -7.94
CA ASP A 402 1.55 8.30 -9.09
C ASP A 402 1.73 7.24 -10.18
N ASP A 403 2.13 6.02 -9.83
CA ASP A 403 2.45 4.95 -10.80
C ASP A 403 1.63 3.66 -10.62
N HIS A 404 0.66 3.65 -9.70
CA HIS A 404 -0.25 2.54 -9.46
C HIS A 404 0.44 1.22 -9.05
N GLN A 405 1.63 1.29 -8.46
CA GLN A 405 2.30 0.11 -7.94
C GLN A 405 1.64 -0.39 -6.66
N PRO A 406 1.53 -1.72 -6.45
CA PRO A 406 0.96 -2.28 -5.24
C PRO A 406 1.82 -1.96 -4.01
N VAL A 407 1.17 -1.71 -2.88
CA VAL A 407 1.84 -1.51 -1.59
C VAL A 407 1.65 -2.76 -0.73
N PRO A 408 2.57 -3.75 -0.77
CA PRO A 408 2.46 -4.99 0.01
C PRO A 408 2.78 -4.79 1.50
N GLY A 409 2.22 -5.63 2.36
CA GLY A 409 2.53 -5.62 3.80
C GLY A 409 1.83 -4.52 4.61
N ALA A 410 0.99 -3.71 3.98
CA ALA A 410 0.25 -2.62 4.62
C ALA A 410 -1.05 -3.13 5.26
N THR A 411 -1.37 -2.67 6.48
CA THR A 411 -2.64 -3.02 7.15
C THR A 411 -3.77 -2.11 6.68
N VAL A 412 -4.82 -2.71 6.13
CA VAL A 412 -6.06 -2.03 5.73
C VAL A 412 -7.17 -2.39 6.73
N SER A 413 -7.81 -1.38 7.29
CA SER A 413 -9.00 -1.54 8.14
C SER A 413 -10.28 -1.35 7.33
N PHE A 414 -11.21 -2.27 7.46
CA PHE A 414 -12.56 -2.18 6.92
C PHE A 414 -13.53 -1.91 8.06
N THR A 415 -14.42 -0.94 7.88
CA THR A 415 -15.40 -0.57 8.89
C THR A 415 -16.77 -0.37 8.26
N LEU A 416 -17.77 -1.10 8.73
CA LEU A 416 -19.17 -0.90 8.36
C LEU A 416 -19.84 -0.02 9.42
N ASN A 417 -20.46 1.08 8.99
CA ASN A 417 -21.23 1.99 9.85
C ASN A 417 -20.51 2.50 11.12
N GLY A 418 -19.18 2.44 11.16
CA GLY A 418 -18.37 2.87 12.29
C GLY A 418 -18.27 1.89 13.48
N SER A 419 -18.95 0.73 13.47
CA SER A 419 -18.94 -0.21 14.61
C SER A 419 -18.27 -1.54 14.27
N GLU A 420 -18.71 -2.21 13.22
CA GLU A 420 -18.18 -3.51 12.80
C GLU A 420 -16.87 -3.30 12.07
N THR A 421 -15.79 -3.90 12.56
CA THR A 421 -14.45 -3.75 12.00
C THR A 421 -13.79 -5.08 11.70
N CYS A 422 -13.09 -5.17 10.58
CA CYS A 422 -12.07 -6.19 10.34
C CYS A 422 -10.84 -5.56 9.69
N SER A 423 -9.69 -6.21 9.76
CA SER A 423 -8.46 -5.74 9.13
C SER A 423 -7.74 -6.87 8.42
N ALA A 424 -7.03 -6.53 7.34
CA ALA A 424 -6.18 -7.46 6.63
C ALA A 424 -4.91 -6.75 6.12
N THR A 425 -3.85 -7.52 5.94
CA THR A 425 -2.59 -7.04 5.37
C THR A 425 -2.63 -7.21 3.84
N THR A 426 -2.12 -6.24 3.11
CA THR A 426 -2.04 -6.29 1.65
C THR A 426 -1.02 -7.35 1.19
N ASP A 427 -1.39 -8.12 0.18
CA ASP A 427 -0.51 -9.10 -0.48
C ASP A 427 0.42 -8.44 -1.52
N SER A 428 1.14 -9.24 -2.31
CA SER A 428 2.03 -8.75 -3.37
C SER A 428 1.33 -7.98 -4.50
N ALA A 429 0.00 -8.11 -4.62
CA ALA A 429 -0.83 -7.36 -5.55
C ALA A 429 -1.49 -6.13 -4.89
N GLY A 430 -1.15 -5.84 -3.62
CA GLY A 430 -1.73 -4.73 -2.88
C GLY A 430 -3.14 -5.03 -2.37
N ALA A 431 -3.62 -6.27 -2.46
CA ALA A 431 -4.99 -6.64 -2.10
C ALA A 431 -5.07 -7.07 -0.63
N ALA A 432 -6.04 -6.52 0.10
CA ALA A 432 -6.38 -6.90 1.46
C ALA A 432 -7.85 -7.36 1.51
N SER A 433 -8.13 -8.47 2.18
CA SER A 433 -9.49 -8.99 2.33
C SER A 433 -9.72 -9.59 3.72
N CYS A 434 -10.91 -9.36 4.27
CA CYS A 434 -11.36 -9.97 5.52
C CYS A 434 -12.86 -10.23 5.49
N SER A 435 -13.34 -10.96 6.50
CA SER A 435 -14.76 -11.24 6.68
C SER A 435 -15.37 -10.25 7.66
N LEU A 436 -16.52 -9.68 7.31
CA LEU A 436 -17.28 -8.73 8.12
C LEU A 436 -18.76 -9.11 8.10
N THR A 437 -19.37 -9.25 9.27
CA THR A 437 -20.78 -9.64 9.42
C THR A 437 -21.63 -8.44 9.84
N PRO A 438 -22.60 -7.98 9.03
CA PRO A 438 -23.49 -6.89 9.41
C PRO A 438 -24.39 -7.25 10.59
N ASN A 439 -24.66 -6.26 11.45
CA ASN A 439 -25.53 -6.39 12.61
C ASN A 439 -26.61 -5.27 12.66
N GLU A 440 -26.76 -4.53 11.57
CA GLU A 440 -27.70 -3.43 11.44
C GLU A 440 -29.02 -3.88 10.79
N PRO A 441 -30.14 -3.15 10.99
CA PRO A 441 -31.35 -3.39 10.24
C PRO A 441 -31.14 -3.13 8.74
N GLN A 442 -32.02 -3.66 7.90
CA GLN A 442 -32.01 -3.44 6.46
C GLN A 442 -31.87 -1.95 6.12
N GLY A 443 -31.01 -1.64 5.16
CA GLY A 443 -30.68 -0.27 4.82
C GLY A 443 -29.39 -0.16 4.04
N THR A 444 -28.99 1.08 3.75
CA THR A 444 -27.73 1.38 3.09
C THR A 444 -26.81 2.09 4.08
N TYR A 445 -25.63 1.53 4.29
CA TYR A 445 -24.60 2.01 5.20
C TYR A 445 -23.31 2.31 4.43
N ALA A 446 -22.38 3.03 5.04
CA ALA A 446 -21.05 3.23 4.47
C ALA A 446 -20.13 2.10 4.94
N ILE A 447 -19.51 1.38 3.99
CA ILE A 447 -18.32 0.60 4.26
C ILE A 447 -17.08 1.43 3.90
N VAL A 448 -16.15 1.53 4.83
CA VAL A 448 -14.93 2.31 4.70
C VAL A 448 -13.75 1.35 4.70
N ALA A 449 -12.98 1.32 3.61
CA ALA A 449 -11.63 0.77 3.61
C ALA A 449 -10.65 1.91 3.86
N ALA A 450 -9.79 1.78 4.86
CA ALA A 450 -8.83 2.82 5.24
C ALA A 450 -7.45 2.22 5.49
N TYR A 451 -6.45 2.91 4.99
CA TYR A 451 -5.05 2.68 5.28
C TYR A 451 -4.51 3.91 6.03
N GLY A 452 -3.95 3.68 7.22
CA GLY A 452 -3.50 4.73 8.13
C GLY A 452 -2.17 5.41 7.75
N GLY A 453 -1.53 4.98 6.67
CA GLY A 453 -0.17 5.41 6.32
C GLY A 453 0.89 4.64 7.11
N ASP A 454 2.15 4.77 6.68
CA ASP A 454 3.30 4.21 7.37
C ASP A 454 4.50 5.18 7.32
N ALA A 455 5.73 4.69 7.49
CA ALA A 455 6.93 5.51 7.44
C ALA A 455 7.21 6.09 6.04
N SER A 456 6.83 5.39 4.98
CA SER A 456 7.13 5.72 3.58
C SER A 456 5.92 6.17 2.77
N HIS A 457 4.70 5.92 3.25
CA HIS A 457 3.45 6.18 2.52
C HIS A 457 2.46 7.03 3.31
N LEU A 458 1.72 7.89 2.61
CA LEU A 458 0.62 8.67 3.18
C LEU A 458 -0.65 7.82 3.33
N PRO A 459 -1.52 8.16 4.32
CA PRO A 459 -2.81 7.49 4.48
C PRO A 459 -3.75 7.71 3.29
N SER A 460 -4.64 6.74 3.06
CA SER A 460 -5.71 6.85 2.06
C SER A 460 -6.95 6.05 2.49
N MET A 461 -8.12 6.45 2.01
CA MET A 461 -9.38 5.77 2.36
C MET A 461 -10.40 5.82 1.23
N LYS A 462 -11.30 4.84 1.20
CA LYS A 462 -12.45 4.78 0.30
C LYS A 462 -13.72 4.41 1.06
N SER A 463 -14.75 5.23 0.92
CA SER A 463 -16.10 4.94 1.39
C SER A 463 -16.97 4.48 0.21
N THR A 464 -17.69 3.38 0.41
CA THR A 464 -18.59 2.77 -0.58
C THR A 464 -19.95 2.46 0.07
N PRO A 465 -21.09 2.65 -0.63
CA PRO A 465 -22.38 2.20 -0.12
C PRO A 465 -22.44 0.67 0.00
N PHE A 466 -22.91 0.18 1.14
CA PHE A 466 -23.12 -1.23 1.44
C PHE A 466 -24.59 -1.46 1.83
N LYS A 467 -25.27 -2.39 1.17
CA LYS A 467 -26.68 -2.69 1.40
C LYS A 467 -26.84 -3.89 2.34
N VAL A 468 -27.43 -3.66 3.50
CA VAL A 468 -27.86 -4.75 4.39
C VAL A 468 -29.27 -5.16 3.98
N THR A 469 -29.47 -6.45 3.72
CA THR A 469 -30.78 -7.03 3.40
C THR A 469 -31.33 -7.82 4.59
N VAL A 470 -32.64 -8.08 4.58
CA VAL A 470 -33.25 -8.95 5.60
C VAL A 470 -32.78 -10.39 5.46
N GLU A 471 -32.68 -11.06 6.59
CA GLU A 471 -32.27 -12.45 6.75
C GLU A 471 -33.45 -13.42 6.58
N PRO A 472 -33.39 -14.44 5.70
CA PRO A 472 -34.46 -15.43 5.57
C PRO A 472 -34.77 -16.16 6.89
N THR A 473 -36.03 -16.53 7.09
CA THR A 473 -36.45 -17.27 8.29
C THR A 473 -37.26 -18.52 7.97
N VAL A 474 -37.17 -19.51 8.84
CA VAL A 474 -37.91 -20.77 8.78
C VAL A 474 -38.79 -20.89 10.02
N LEU A 475 -40.06 -21.27 9.81
CA LEU A 475 -41.08 -21.34 10.85
C LEU A 475 -41.74 -22.72 10.86
N THR A 476 -41.66 -23.41 12.00
CA THR A 476 -42.14 -24.79 12.17
C THR A 476 -43.03 -24.94 13.40
N TYR A 477 -44.03 -25.81 13.33
CA TYR A 477 -44.88 -26.11 14.48
C TYR A 477 -44.18 -27.12 15.40
N VAL A 478 -44.14 -26.81 16.70
CA VAL A 478 -43.51 -27.67 17.73
C VAL A 478 -44.41 -27.82 18.97
N GLY A 479 -45.68 -27.44 18.85
CA GLY A 479 -46.67 -27.54 19.91
C GLY A 479 -47.28 -28.95 20.04
N PRO A 480 -48.33 -29.10 20.85
CA PRO A 480 -48.98 -30.39 21.08
C PRO A 480 -49.58 -30.96 19.78
N ALA A 481 -49.57 -32.29 19.67
CA ALA A 481 -50.11 -33.03 18.52
C ALA A 481 -51.63 -33.12 18.53
N THR A 482 -52.28 -32.88 19.66
CA THR A 482 -53.74 -32.88 19.81
C THR A 482 -54.21 -31.76 20.75
N VAL A 483 -55.47 -31.37 20.61
CA VAL A 483 -56.14 -30.39 21.48
C VAL A 483 -57.57 -30.85 21.79
N ALA A 484 -58.14 -30.41 22.90
CA ALA A 484 -59.53 -30.68 23.28
C ALA A 484 -60.34 -29.38 23.33
N ASN A 485 -61.61 -29.45 22.94
CA ASN A 485 -62.52 -28.31 23.09
C ASN A 485 -62.79 -28.02 24.56
N ASP A 486 -63.10 -26.76 24.87
CA ASP A 486 -63.41 -26.25 26.22
C ASP A 486 -62.23 -26.35 27.22
N GLU A 487 -61.04 -26.72 26.74
CA GLU A 487 -59.79 -26.72 27.49
C GLU A 487 -58.80 -25.67 26.93
N PRO A 488 -57.90 -25.15 27.77
CA PRO A 488 -56.81 -24.29 27.30
C PRO A 488 -55.80 -25.08 26.47
N ALA A 489 -55.36 -24.53 25.35
CA ALA A 489 -54.30 -25.12 24.52
C ALA A 489 -53.11 -24.17 24.39
N THR A 490 -51.95 -24.60 24.90
CA THR A 490 -50.67 -23.90 24.74
C THR A 490 -50.00 -24.38 23.45
N LEU A 491 -50.12 -23.56 22.41
CA LEU A 491 -49.53 -23.82 21.10
C LEU A 491 -48.11 -23.26 21.05
N SER A 492 -47.23 -23.93 20.30
CA SER A 492 -45.84 -23.51 20.17
C SER A 492 -45.32 -23.62 18.73
N ALA A 493 -44.50 -22.66 18.32
CA ALA A 493 -43.87 -22.59 17.02
C ALA A 493 -42.40 -22.19 17.17
N LYS A 494 -41.51 -22.78 16.37
CA LYS A 494 -40.08 -22.49 16.37
C LYS A 494 -39.72 -21.68 15.12
N LEU A 495 -39.15 -20.50 15.35
CA LEU A 495 -38.63 -19.57 14.33
C LEU A 495 -37.09 -19.57 14.38
N THR A 496 -36.45 -19.86 13.25
CA THR A 496 -35.00 -19.80 13.09
C THR A 496 -34.63 -18.97 11.88
N GLU A 497 -33.39 -18.53 11.81
CA GLU A 497 -32.75 -18.18 10.54
C GLU A 497 -32.74 -19.42 9.63
N ASP A 498 -32.65 -19.24 8.31
CA ASP A 498 -32.69 -20.38 7.37
C ASP A 498 -31.47 -21.30 7.53
N ILE A 499 -30.32 -20.70 7.81
CA ILE A 499 -29.04 -21.34 8.11
C ILE A 499 -28.43 -20.61 9.30
N GLY A 500 -28.99 -20.81 10.49
CA GLY A 500 -28.50 -20.04 11.63
C GLY A 500 -29.16 -20.28 12.98
N PRO A 501 -28.88 -19.40 13.95
CA PRO A 501 -29.44 -19.44 15.28
C PRO A 501 -30.97 -19.25 15.31
N PRO A 502 -31.58 -19.52 16.48
CA PRO A 502 -32.96 -19.18 16.72
C PRO A 502 -33.19 -17.66 16.71
N VAL A 503 -34.31 -17.22 16.15
CA VAL A 503 -34.70 -15.80 16.13
C VAL A 503 -35.39 -15.46 17.44
N VAL A 504 -34.82 -14.56 18.24
CA VAL A 504 -35.27 -14.26 19.62
C VAL A 504 -36.11 -12.98 19.70
N GLY A 505 -37.14 -13.01 20.53
CA GLY A 505 -37.98 -11.86 20.87
C GLY A 505 -38.97 -11.44 19.79
N ARG A 506 -39.20 -12.26 18.75
CA ARG A 506 -40.09 -11.94 17.63
C ARG A 506 -41.47 -12.56 17.84
N ASN A 507 -42.52 -11.81 17.57
CA ASN A 507 -43.88 -12.30 17.70
C ASN A 507 -44.24 -13.25 16.55
N VAL A 508 -44.69 -14.45 16.90
CA VAL A 508 -45.28 -15.41 15.97
C VAL A 508 -46.76 -15.54 16.28
N THR A 509 -47.59 -15.44 15.25
CA THR A 509 -49.03 -15.71 15.35
C THR A 509 -49.30 -17.16 14.97
N ILE A 510 -49.99 -17.88 15.84
CA ILE A 510 -50.41 -19.26 15.64
C ILE A 510 -51.93 -19.27 15.51
N LYS A 511 -52.43 -19.77 14.38
CA LYS A 511 -53.85 -19.91 14.06
C LYS A 511 -54.25 -21.37 14.12
N LEU A 512 -55.27 -21.69 14.89
CA LEU A 512 -55.87 -23.01 15.00
C LEU A 512 -57.20 -23.03 14.24
N GLY A 513 -57.38 -24.00 13.36
CA GLY A 513 -58.61 -24.16 12.57
C GLY A 513 -58.71 -23.26 11.35
N SER A 514 -59.87 -23.29 10.70
CA SER A 514 -60.14 -22.56 9.46
C SER A 514 -61.52 -21.87 9.51
N GLY A 515 -61.79 -20.99 8.54
CA GLY A 515 -63.07 -20.27 8.45
C GLY A 515 -63.33 -19.32 9.63
N LEU A 516 -64.63 -19.17 9.96
CA LEU A 516 -65.10 -18.28 11.03
C LEU A 516 -64.83 -18.81 12.44
N THR A 517 -64.58 -20.11 12.59
CA THR A 517 -64.26 -20.76 13.86
C THR A 517 -62.77 -20.79 14.16
N ALA A 518 -61.94 -20.23 13.27
CA ALA A 518 -60.50 -20.21 13.51
C ALA A 518 -60.17 -19.32 14.71
N GLN A 519 -59.34 -19.85 15.60
CA GLN A 519 -58.84 -19.13 16.77
C GLN A 519 -57.36 -18.81 16.56
N SER A 520 -56.85 -17.80 17.24
CA SER A 520 -55.44 -17.43 17.12
C SER A 520 -54.90 -16.91 18.44
N CYS A 521 -53.61 -17.09 18.64
CA CYS A 521 -52.85 -16.45 19.69
C CYS A 521 -51.49 -15.98 19.13
N THR A 522 -50.83 -15.08 19.85
CA THR A 522 -49.52 -14.54 19.47
C THR A 522 -48.60 -14.57 20.69
N GLY A 523 -47.34 -14.96 20.49
CA GLY A 523 -46.33 -14.93 21.55
C GLY A 523 -44.94 -14.61 20.99
N PRO A 524 -44.04 -14.01 21.80
CA PRO A 524 -42.66 -13.77 21.40
C PRO A 524 -41.85 -15.06 21.46
N THR A 525 -40.85 -15.19 20.58
CA THR A 525 -39.88 -16.27 20.63
C THR A 525 -38.91 -16.12 21.81
N ASN A 526 -38.63 -17.21 22.51
CA ASN A 526 -37.61 -17.27 23.57
C ASN A 526 -36.19 -17.41 22.99
N THR A 527 -35.19 -17.63 23.86
CA THR A 527 -33.77 -17.83 23.46
C THR A 527 -33.53 -19.06 22.58
N SER A 528 -34.45 -20.03 22.56
CA SER A 528 -34.44 -21.19 21.66
C SER A 528 -35.28 -20.97 20.40
N GLY A 529 -35.77 -19.75 20.15
CA GLY A 529 -36.60 -19.39 19.00
C GLY A 529 -38.03 -19.92 19.10
N ILE A 530 -38.47 -20.39 20.26
CA ILE A 530 -39.82 -20.95 20.44
C ILE A 530 -40.75 -19.86 20.92
N ALA A 531 -41.75 -19.53 20.10
CA ALA A 531 -42.90 -18.75 20.50
C ALA A 531 -43.96 -19.69 21.08
N SER A 532 -44.45 -19.36 22.28
CA SER A 532 -45.52 -20.10 22.94
C SER A 532 -46.66 -19.14 23.27
N CYS A 533 -47.89 -19.56 22.98
CA CYS A 533 -49.09 -18.79 23.32
C CYS A 533 -50.26 -19.73 23.63
N THR A 534 -51.17 -19.27 24.47
CA THR A 534 -52.31 -20.08 24.91
C THR A 534 -53.61 -19.55 24.31
N ILE A 535 -54.40 -20.45 23.73
CA ILE A 535 -55.83 -20.23 23.49
C ILE A 535 -56.54 -20.64 24.78
N PRO A 536 -57.20 -19.73 25.53
CA PRO A 536 -57.74 -20.04 26.86
C PRO A 536 -58.83 -21.11 26.87
N SER A 537 -59.59 -21.20 25.78
CA SER A 537 -60.64 -22.21 25.59
C SER A 537 -60.76 -22.50 24.09
N VAL A 538 -60.48 -23.75 23.70
CA VAL A 538 -60.56 -24.17 22.29
C VAL A 538 -62.01 -24.45 21.90
N HIS A 539 -62.42 -23.95 20.74
CA HIS A 539 -63.76 -24.15 20.19
C HIS A 539 -63.66 -24.42 18.69
N GLN A 540 -63.45 -25.67 18.34
CA GLN A 540 -63.23 -26.12 16.97
C GLN A 540 -64.31 -27.13 16.53
N PRO A 541 -64.77 -27.04 15.27
CA PRO A 541 -65.75 -27.98 14.74
C PRO A 541 -65.13 -29.37 14.53
N LEU A 542 -65.89 -30.41 14.87
CA LEU A 542 -65.48 -31.80 14.61
C LEU A 542 -65.74 -32.17 13.14
N ASN A 543 -64.67 -32.28 12.35
CA ASN A 543 -64.75 -32.80 10.98
C ASN A 543 -64.66 -34.33 10.93
N ALA A 544 -64.74 -34.90 9.72
CA ALA A 544 -64.69 -36.34 9.49
C ALA A 544 -63.35 -36.97 9.90
N ALA A 545 -62.23 -36.28 9.65
CA ALA A 545 -60.88 -36.76 9.99
C ALA A 545 -60.50 -36.53 11.47
N ALA A 546 -61.28 -35.77 12.22
CA ALA A 546 -60.96 -35.27 13.56
C ALA A 546 -59.60 -34.56 13.63
N THR A 547 -59.28 -33.77 12.60
CA THR A 547 -58.02 -33.01 12.52
C THR A 547 -58.27 -31.52 12.29
N LEU A 548 -57.33 -30.68 12.73
CA LEU A 548 -57.38 -29.23 12.63
C LEU A 548 -56.11 -28.71 11.95
N PRO A 549 -56.23 -27.80 10.96
CA PRO A 549 -55.06 -27.12 10.43
C PRO A 549 -54.51 -26.13 11.47
N VAL A 550 -53.19 -26.04 11.55
CA VAL A 550 -52.46 -25.01 12.28
C VAL A 550 -51.73 -24.16 11.27
N GLY A 551 -51.98 -22.86 11.25
CA GLY A 551 -51.27 -21.87 10.44
C GLY A 551 -50.32 -21.06 11.31
N LEU A 552 -49.08 -20.89 10.85
CA LEU A 552 -48.06 -20.09 11.53
C LEU A 552 -47.72 -18.88 10.66
N THR A 553 -47.55 -17.72 11.28
CA THR A 553 -47.14 -16.51 10.57
C THR A 553 -46.18 -15.70 11.42
N PHE A 554 -45.01 -15.43 10.84
CA PHE A 554 -44.10 -14.38 11.27
C PHE A 554 -44.13 -13.28 10.21
N ALA A 555 -44.50 -12.06 10.62
CA ALA A 555 -44.72 -10.94 9.69
C ALA A 555 -43.42 -10.39 9.06
N GLY A 556 -42.25 -10.77 9.58
CA GLY A 556 -40.98 -10.14 9.25
C GLY A 556 -40.77 -8.84 10.05
N ASP A 557 -39.54 -8.36 10.05
CA ASP A 557 -39.15 -7.05 10.57
C ASP A 557 -38.01 -6.47 9.71
N ASN A 558 -37.32 -5.44 10.19
CA ASN A 558 -36.19 -4.85 9.46
C ASN A 558 -34.94 -5.72 9.44
N PHE A 559 -34.87 -6.79 10.23
CA PHE A 559 -33.75 -7.72 10.29
C PHE A 559 -34.07 -9.03 9.56
N TYR A 560 -35.31 -9.50 9.68
CA TYR A 560 -35.72 -10.83 9.27
C TYR A 560 -36.88 -10.82 8.26
N MET A 561 -36.78 -11.67 7.25
CA MET A 561 -37.81 -11.84 6.24
C MET A 561 -39.04 -12.52 6.83
N LYS A 562 -40.23 -12.16 6.33
CA LYS A 562 -41.48 -12.83 6.69
C LYS A 562 -41.43 -14.32 6.36
N SER A 563 -42.08 -15.14 7.17
CA SER A 563 -42.18 -16.58 6.97
C SER A 563 -43.54 -17.11 7.41
N THR A 564 -43.96 -18.20 6.79
CA THR A 564 -45.20 -18.91 7.12
C THR A 564 -44.91 -20.39 7.25
N GLY A 565 -45.61 -21.06 8.15
CA GLY A 565 -45.57 -22.51 8.30
C GLY A 565 -46.97 -23.06 8.48
N SER A 566 -47.13 -24.36 8.31
CA SER A 566 -48.39 -25.03 8.62
C SER A 566 -48.15 -26.42 9.19
N SER A 567 -49.15 -26.91 9.94
CA SER A 567 -49.19 -28.27 10.44
C SER A 567 -50.65 -28.73 10.55
N THR A 568 -50.87 -29.99 10.91
CA THR A 568 -52.18 -30.57 11.19
C THR A 568 -52.11 -31.29 12.54
N ILE A 569 -53.05 -31.01 13.43
CA ILE A 569 -53.14 -31.64 14.77
C ILE A 569 -54.49 -32.34 14.95
N GLY A 570 -54.61 -33.27 15.89
CA GLY A 570 -55.87 -33.95 16.21
C GLY A 570 -56.79 -33.09 17.10
N LEU A 571 -58.10 -33.16 16.85
CA LEU A 571 -59.12 -32.68 17.80
C LEU A 571 -59.62 -33.87 18.60
N GLN A 572 -59.53 -33.79 19.94
CA GLN A 572 -60.09 -34.79 20.83
C GLN A 572 -61.59 -34.93 20.59
N TYR A 573 -62.05 -36.17 20.45
CA TYR A 573 -63.47 -36.46 20.28
C TYR A 573 -63.84 -37.78 20.93
N MET A 574 -65.12 -37.96 21.20
CA MET A 574 -65.67 -39.10 21.91
C MET A 574 -66.69 -39.83 21.04
N THR A 575 -66.74 -41.15 21.18
CA THR A 575 -67.74 -42.00 20.54
C THR A 575 -68.41 -42.90 21.56
N GLY A 576 -69.70 -43.16 21.42
CA GLY A 576 -70.41 -44.05 22.33
C GLY A 576 -71.71 -44.58 21.78
N ARG A 577 -72.22 -45.65 22.37
CA ARG A 577 -73.51 -46.24 22.07
C ARG A 577 -74.00 -47.04 23.27
N ALA A 578 -75.28 -47.03 23.54
CA ALA A 578 -75.90 -47.92 24.52
C ALA A 578 -77.20 -48.48 23.96
N PHE A 579 -77.45 -49.76 24.21
CA PHE A 579 -78.73 -50.40 23.94
C PHE A 579 -79.07 -51.44 24.99
N ALA A 580 -80.36 -51.61 25.29
CA ALA A 580 -80.76 -52.47 26.40
C ALA A 580 -80.98 -53.92 26.01
N VAL A 581 -81.53 -54.22 24.83
CA VAL A 581 -81.61 -55.60 24.33
C VAL A 581 -81.30 -55.65 22.84
N GLN A 582 -80.48 -56.63 22.45
CA GLN A 582 -80.31 -57.06 21.07
C GLN A 582 -80.29 -58.58 21.05
N ALA A 583 -81.05 -59.19 20.14
CA ALA A 583 -81.09 -60.65 20.03
C ALA A 583 -81.02 -61.10 18.57
N SER A 584 -80.24 -62.14 18.33
CA SER A 584 -80.27 -62.94 17.11
C SER A 584 -80.34 -64.40 17.52
N VAL A 585 -81.51 -65.01 17.31
CA VAL A 585 -81.78 -66.41 17.63
C VAL A 585 -82.15 -67.11 16.33
N ILE A 586 -81.27 -67.98 15.87
CA ILE A 586 -81.44 -68.77 14.65
C ILE A 586 -81.16 -70.23 15.04
N ILE A 587 -82.22 -70.94 15.40
CA ILE A 587 -82.18 -72.36 15.76
C ILE A 587 -83.26 -73.11 14.96
N PRO A 588 -83.19 -74.46 14.83
CA PRO A 588 -84.21 -75.22 14.12
C PRO A 588 -85.62 -74.91 14.64
N GLY A 589 -86.50 -74.42 13.76
CA GLY A 589 -87.89 -74.08 14.10
C GLY A 589 -88.10 -72.71 14.76
N LEU A 590 -87.07 -71.89 14.99
CA LEU A 590 -87.21 -70.52 15.51
C LEU A 590 -86.17 -69.57 14.94
N GLN A 591 -86.64 -68.55 14.23
CA GLN A 591 -85.86 -67.38 13.85
C GLN A 591 -86.47 -66.15 14.54
N LEU A 592 -85.72 -65.57 15.48
CA LEU A 592 -86.12 -64.38 16.23
C LEU A 592 -84.98 -63.35 16.19
N THR A 593 -85.32 -62.13 15.79
CA THR A 593 -84.40 -61.00 15.81
C THR A 593 -85.01 -59.85 16.58
N ILE A 594 -84.30 -59.38 17.60
CA ILE A 594 -84.62 -58.15 18.31
C ILE A 594 -83.55 -57.13 17.91
N LYS A 595 -83.96 -56.08 17.20
CA LYS A 595 -83.08 -54.94 16.94
C LYS A 595 -82.73 -54.26 18.28
N PRO A 596 -81.55 -53.63 18.39
CA PRO A 596 -81.16 -52.85 19.57
C PRO A 596 -82.31 -51.96 20.07
N THR A 597 -82.80 -52.21 21.29
CA THR A 597 -84.00 -51.56 21.84
C THR A 597 -83.88 -51.26 23.35
N PRO A 598 -84.18 -50.02 23.80
CA PRO A 598 -83.95 -48.79 23.04
C PRO A 598 -82.47 -48.68 22.69
N ASP A 599 -82.15 -47.98 21.59
CA ASP A 599 -80.78 -47.78 21.11
C ASP A 599 -80.50 -46.28 20.99
N THR A 600 -79.39 -45.84 21.57
CA THR A 600 -78.95 -44.44 21.45
C THR A 600 -78.45 -44.12 20.03
N GLY A 601 -78.13 -45.15 19.25
CA GLY A 601 -77.34 -45.04 18.03
C GLY A 601 -75.89 -44.71 18.34
N ASN A 602 -75.08 -44.62 17.28
CA ASN A 602 -73.69 -44.18 17.40
C ASN A 602 -73.65 -42.68 17.68
N VAL A 603 -73.07 -42.30 18.81
CA VAL A 603 -72.71 -40.93 19.15
C VAL A 603 -71.28 -40.68 18.73
N ARG A 604 -71.02 -39.53 18.09
CA ARG A 604 -69.69 -38.99 17.80
C ARG A 604 -69.72 -37.50 18.03
N THR A 605 -68.92 -36.99 18.98
CA THR A 605 -68.97 -35.58 19.40
C THR A 605 -67.61 -35.09 19.90
N ALA A 606 -67.35 -33.78 19.75
CA ALA A 606 -66.26 -33.06 20.41
C ALA A 606 -66.80 -31.86 21.21
N VAL A 607 -68.10 -31.88 21.52
CA VAL A 607 -68.81 -30.88 22.34
C VAL A 607 -69.67 -31.62 23.37
N PRO A 608 -70.09 -30.98 24.46
CA PRO A 608 -71.01 -31.58 25.42
C PRO A 608 -72.28 -32.11 24.73
N PHE A 609 -72.66 -33.34 25.04
CA PHE A 609 -73.77 -34.02 24.35
C PHE A 609 -74.47 -35.01 25.28
N THR A 610 -75.79 -35.14 25.15
CA THR A 610 -76.56 -36.19 25.83
C THR A 610 -77.58 -36.78 24.88
N LYS A 611 -77.61 -38.11 24.78
CA LYS A 611 -78.62 -38.86 24.03
C LYS A 611 -79.23 -39.93 24.93
N ALA A 612 -80.53 -39.82 25.16
CA ALA A 612 -81.32 -40.81 25.90
C ALA A 612 -82.65 -40.99 25.16
N PRO A 613 -82.81 -42.06 24.37
CA PRO A 613 -84.13 -42.45 23.87
C PRO A 613 -85.11 -42.70 25.02
N ALA A 614 -86.41 -42.58 24.75
CA ALA A 614 -87.43 -42.94 25.72
C ALA A 614 -87.25 -44.39 26.18
N CYS A 615 -87.37 -44.64 27.48
CA CYS A 615 -87.30 -45.99 28.00
C CYS A 615 -88.48 -46.83 27.48
N VAL A 616 -88.21 -48.11 27.20
CA VAL A 616 -89.23 -49.05 26.73
C VAL A 616 -89.75 -49.84 27.92
N LEU A 617 -91.06 -49.80 28.16
CA LEU A 617 -91.64 -50.45 29.35
C LEU A 617 -91.53 -51.97 29.33
N ALA A 618 -91.65 -52.59 28.15
CA ALA A 618 -91.39 -54.00 27.97
C ALA A 618 -91.14 -54.36 26.50
N VAL A 619 -90.38 -55.42 26.26
CA VAL A 619 -90.41 -56.21 25.02
C VAL A 619 -90.96 -57.57 25.40
N ASN A 620 -92.06 -57.97 24.77
CA ASN A 620 -92.75 -59.23 25.06
C ASN A 620 -92.39 -60.30 24.02
N GLY A 621 -92.39 -61.57 24.44
CA GLY A 621 -92.15 -62.70 23.55
C GLY A 621 -91.31 -63.79 24.21
N LYS A 622 -90.58 -64.55 23.40
CA LYS A 622 -89.66 -65.60 23.87
C LYS A 622 -88.44 -65.04 24.60
N ILE A 623 -88.13 -63.76 24.39
CA ILE A 623 -87.20 -62.97 25.20
C ILE A 623 -88.02 -61.80 25.72
N GLY A 624 -88.50 -61.95 26.96
CA GLY A 624 -89.25 -60.94 27.69
C GLY A 624 -88.31 -60.05 28.49
N VAL A 625 -88.39 -58.75 28.34
CA VAL A 625 -87.58 -57.79 29.11
C VAL A 625 -88.45 -56.65 29.59
N LYS A 626 -88.23 -56.17 30.82
CA LYS A 626 -89.04 -55.14 31.48
C LYS A 626 -88.21 -53.92 31.79
N THR A 627 -88.78 -52.74 31.56
CA THR A 627 -88.21 -51.41 31.81
C THR A 627 -86.78 -51.29 31.33
N LEU A 628 -86.62 -50.93 30.07
CA LEU A 628 -85.36 -50.85 29.36
C LEU A 628 -84.98 -49.40 29.13
N CYS A 629 -83.79 -49.00 29.55
CA CYS A 629 -83.27 -47.66 29.34
C CYS A 629 -81.86 -47.70 28.74
N ALA A 630 -81.52 -46.70 27.93
CA ALA A 630 -80.18 -46.50 27.38
C ALA A 630 -79.87 -45.01 27.32
N LYS A 631 -78.62 -44.63 27.64
CA LYS A 631 -78.18 -43.23 27.69
C LYS A 631 -76.70 -43.11 27.41
N VAL A 632 -76.31 -42.09 26.63
CA VAL A 632 -74.93 -41.65 26.43
C VAL A 632 -74.81 -40.18 26.87
N VAL A 633 -73.78 -39.86 27.64
CA VAL A 633 -73.42 -38.50 28.08
C VAL A 633 -71.96 -38.25 27.77
N ALA A 634 -71.65 -37.14 27.10
CA ALA A 634 -70.29 -36.69 26.82
C ALA A 634 -70.06 -35.28 27.40
N GLY A 635 -68.88 -35.06 27.98
CA GLY A 635 -68.35 -33.77 28.41
C GLY A 635 -66.92 -33.58 27.91
N THR A 636 -66.46 -32.34 27.83
CA THR A 636 -65.25 -31.94 27.09
C THR A 636 -64.14 -31.35 27.96
N ALA A 637 -64.42 -30.98 29.22
CA ALA A 637 -63.45 -30.39 30.15
C ALA A 637 -63.58 -31.00 31.57
N PRO A 638 -62.89 -32.11 31.89
CA PRO A 638 -62.09 -32.91 30.98
C PRO A 638 -62.94 -33.78 30.05
N GLY A 639 -62.37 -34.14 28.91
CA GLY A 639 -62.97 -35.09 27.96
C GLY A 639 -63.39 -36.41 28.62
N ARG A 640 -64.69 -36.67 28.70
CA ARG A 640 -65.25 -37.88 29.29
C ARG A 640 -66.57 -38.26 28.62
N ILE A 641 -66.71 -39.54 28.29
CA ILE A 641 -67.96 -40.11 27.80
C ILE A 641 -68.41 -41.26 28.69
N THR A 642 -69.71 -41.33 28.97
CA THR A 642 -70.32 -42.40 29.76
C THR A 642 -71.57 -42.90 29.04
N SER A 643 -71.56 -44.20 28.75
CA SER A 643 -72.67 -44.94 28.18
C SER A 643 -73.25 -45.83 29.26
N THR A 644 -74.57 -45.83 29.41
CA THR A 644 -75.28 -46.64 30.40
C THR A 644 -76.47 -47.33 29.76
N SER A 645 -76.70 -48.58 30.14
CA SER A 645 -77.92 -49.31 29.80
C SER A 645 -78.44 -50.08 31.00
N SER A 646 -79.75 -50.17 31.15
CA SER A 646 -80.39 -50.88 32.26
C SER A 646 -81.66 -51.59 31.82
N ILE A 647 -81.94 -52.70 32.49
CA ILE A 647 -83.16 -53.50 32.35
C ILE A 647 -83.61 -53.89 33.76
N ALA A 648 -84.90 -53.76 34.09
CA ALA A 648 -85.41 -54.11 35.43
C ALA A 648 -85.65 -55.61 35.63
N GLY A 649 -85.84 -56.37 34.55
CA GLY A 649 -85.91 -57.84 34.61
C GLY A 649 -86.00 -58.49 33.23
N VAL A 650 -85.52 -59.71 33.14
CA VAL A 650 -85.41 -60.49 31.90
C VAL A 650 -86.00 -61.89 32.11
N THR A 651 -86.65 -62.42 31.08
CA THR A 651 -87.10 -63.82 31.00
C THR A 651 -86.84 -64.35 29.60
N VAL A 652 -86.00 -65.37 29.47
CA VAL A 652 -85.70 -66.05 28.21
C VAL A 652 -86.33 -67.44 28.23
N SER A 653 -87.22 -67.69 27.28
CA SER A 653 -88.03 -68.90 27.14
C SER A 653 -87.88 -69.47 25.74
N LEU A 654 -86.64 -69.80 25.35
CA LEU A 654 -86.30 -70.36 24.04
C LEU A 654 -86.46 -71.90 24.04
N PRO A 655 -86.84 -72.52 22.90
CA PRO A 655 -86.88 -73.98 22.76
C PRO A 655 -85.54 -74.63 23.12
N ASN A 656 -85.59 -75.78 23.79
CA ASN A 656 -84.42 -76.58 24.18
C ASN A 656 -83.42 -75.86 25.10
N LEU A 657 -83.80 -74.72 25.70
CA LEU A 657 -83.11 -74.10 26.82
C LEU A 657 -84.03 -74.11 28.05
N PRO A 658 -83.50 -74.36 29.27
CA PRO A 658 -84.24 -74.08 30.49
C PRO A 658 -84.61 -72.58 30.54
N VAL A 659 -85.77 -72.25 31.14
CA VAL A 659 -86.17 -70.84 31.29
C VAL A 659 -85.13 -70.10 32.11
N ILE A 660 -84.60 -69.00 31.57
CA ILE A 660 -83.61 -68.15 32.24
C ILE A 660 -84.34 -66.89 32.71
N ALA A 661 -84.33 -66.62 34.01
CA ALA A 661 -84.81 -65.37 34.58
C ALA A 661 -83.64 -64.60 35.17
N ILE A 662 -83.54 -63.31 34.83
CA ILE A 662 -82.49 -62.42 35.31
C ILE A 662 -83.16 -61.23 35.97
N GLY A 663 -82.68 -60.85 37.15
CA GLY A 663 -83.14 -59.66 37.86
C GLY A 663 -82.73 -58.36 37.14
N ALA A 664 -82.75 -57.26 37.87
CA ALA A 664 -82.28 -55.98 37.33
C ALA A 664 -80.81 -56.09 36.90
N VAL A 665 -80.51 -55.59 35.70
CA VAL A 665 -79.16 -55.51 35.15
C VAL A 665 -78.83 -54.09 34.73
N ASN A 666 -77.59 -53.69 34.95
CA ASN A 666 -77.04 -52.41 34.49
C ASN A 666 -75.66 -52.64 33.91
N ALA A 667 -75.37 -52.01 32.78
CA ALA A 667 -74.02 -51.86 32.25
C ALA A 667 -73.69 -50.38 32.14
N SER A 668 -72.50 -50.02 32.60
CA SER A 668 -71.92 -48.70 32.46
C SER A 668 -70.52 -48.83 31.89
N SER A 669 -70.25 -48.11 30.81
CA SER A 669 -68.92 -47.91 30.26
C SER A 669 -68.59 -46.43 30.32
N ALA A 670 -67.50 -46.08 31.00
CA ALA A 670 -67.05 -44.70 31.13
C ALA A 670 -65.59 -44.58 30.69
N THR A 671 -65.31 -43.65 29.78
CA THR A 671 -63.99 -43.48 29.18
C THR A 671 -63.56 -42.02 29.21
N SER A 672 -62.28 -41.80 29.51
CA SER A 672 -61.55 -40.52 29.42
C SER A 672 -60.13 -40.78 28.92
N CYS A 673 -59.32 -39.74 28.70
CA CYS A 673 -57.91 -39.93 28.35
C CYS A 673 -57.05 -40.52 29.48
N ALA A 674 -57.58 -40.67 30.69
CA ALA A 674 -56.92 -41.43 31.76
C ALA A 674 -57.19 -42.95 31.68
N GLY A 675 -58.09 -43.39 30.80
CA GLY A 675 -58.49 -44.79 30.65
C GLY A 675 -60.01 -45.02 30.66
N SER A 676 -60.39 -46.29 30.64
CA SER A 676 -61.78 -46.75 30.64
C SER A 676 -62.10 -47.58 31.87
N VAL A 677 -63.31 -47.41 32.40
CA VAL A 677 -63.87 -48.18 33.51
C VAL A 677 -65.20 -48.78 33.07
N GLY A 678 -65.31 -50.10 33.22
CA GLY A 678 -66.52 -50.85 32.95
C GLY A 678 -67.11 -51.39 34.24
N GLN A 679 -68.40 -51.15 34.44
CA GLN A 679 -69.12 -51.63 35.61
C GLN A 679 -70.42 -52.30 35.18
N THR A 680 -70.74 -53.39 35.87
CA THR A 680 -71.98 -54.12 35.68
C THR A 680 -72.61 -54.40 37.04
N THR A 681 -73.95 -54.39 37.10
CA THR A 681 -74.72 -55.02 38.18
C THR A 681 -75.61 -56.11 37.61
N VAL A 682 -75.66 -57.27 38.27
CA VAL A 682 -76.62 -58.35 37.96
C VAL A 682 -77.29 -58.76 39.27
N ALA A 683 -78.56 -58.40 39.45
CA ALA A 683 -79.25 -58.59 40.74
C ALA A 683 -79.50 -60.06 41.10
N SER A 684 -79.82 -60.89 40.10
CA SER A 684 -80.03 -62.33 40.27
C SER A 684 -80.00 -63.06 38.93
N VAL A 685 -79.65 -64.34 38.95
CA VAL A 685 -79.74 -65.25 37.79
C VAL A 685 -80.38 -66.56 38.24
N THR A 686 -81.44 -66.98 37.55
CA THR A 686 -82.14 -68.24 37.77
C THR A 686 -82.24 -69.00 36.46
N ILE A 687 -81.80 -70.26 36.42
CA ILE A 687 -81.86 -71.11 35.23
C ILE A 687 -82.67 -72.37 35.58
N GLY A 688 -83.77 -72.61 34.86
CA GLY A 688 -84.65 -73.76 35.09
C GLY A 688 -85.29 -73.76 36.49
N GLY A 689 -85.50 -72.57 37.08
CA GLY A 689 -86.01 -72.41 38.44
C GLY A 689 -84.94 -72.51 39.55
N THR A 690 -83.69 -72.86 39.22
CA THR A 690 -82.57 -72.94 40.17
C THR A 690 -81.82 -71.62 40.21
N ALA A 691 -81.62 -71.03 41.40
CA ALA A 691 -80.87 -69.80 41.58
C ALA A 691 -79.35 -70.06 41.48
N TYR A 692 -78.63 -69.17 40.80
CA TYR A 692 -77.17 -69.19 40.70
C TYR A 692 -76.59 -68.09 41.58
N ASN A 693 -75.62 -68.45 42.42
CA ASN A 693 -74.94 -67.48 43.27
C ASN A 693 -74.02 -66.62 42.41
N VAL A 694 -74.44 -65.39 42.13
CA VAL A 694 -73.68 -64.39 41.39
C VAL A 694 -73.41 -63.21 42.32
N ALA A 695 -72.18 -62.71 42.32
CA ALA A 695 -71.89 -61.45 42.98
C ALA A 695 -72.75 -60.34 42.34
N LEU A 696 -73.21 -59.37 43.14
CA LEU A 696 -73.99 -58.23 42.62
C LEU A 696 -73.20 -57.48 41.52
N HIS A 697 -71.87 -57.45 41.65
CA HIS A 697 -70.91 -56.99 40.65
C HIS A 697 -70.03 -58.17 40.22
N PRO A 698 -70.39 -58.93 39.18
CA PRO A 698 -69.56 -60.02 38.69
C PRO A 698 -68.21 -59.51 38.19
N GLU A 699 -67.15 -60.29 38.39
CA GLU A 699 -65.85 -60.03 37.76
C GLU A 699 -66.00 -59.99 36.22
N PRO A 700 -65.15 -59.23 35.51
CA PRO A 700 -65.21 -59.15 34.05
C PRO A 700 -65.17 -60.52 33.37
N ASN A 701 -66.04 -60.72 32.37
CA ASN A 701 -66.14 -61.93 31.56
C ASN A 701 -66.48 -63.22 32.34
N PHE A 702 -67.20 -63.10 33.46
CA PHE A 702 -67.61 -64.24 34.27
C PHE A 702 -68.62 -65.13 33.52
N THR A 703 -68.39 -66.44 33.42
CA THR A 703 -69.24 -67.34 32.62
C THR A 703 -70.06 -68.30 33.49
N ILE A 704 -71.33 -68.50 33.12
CA ILE A 704 -72.23 -69.47 33.72
C ILE A 704 -72.69 -70.43 32.60
N PRO A 705 -72.29 -71.72 32.63
CA PRO A 705 -72.79 -72.69 31.67
C PRO A 705 -74.28 -72.96 31.91
N ILE A 706 -75.05 -73.14 30.83
CA ILE A 706 -76.46 -73.52 30.92
C ILE A 706 -76.55 -75.06 30.96
N PRO A 707 -77.02 -75.67 32.07
CA PRO A 707 -77.01 -77.12 32.22
C PRO A 707 -77.75 -77.86 31.11
N GLY A 708 -77.15 -78.96 30.63
CA GLY A 708 -77.73 -79.80 29.57
C GLY A 708 -77.64 -79.23 28.16
N THR A 709 -76.91 -78.13 27.97
CA THR A 709 -76.79 -77.44 26.67
C THR A 709 -75.36 -76.93 26.45
N ALA A 710 -75.02 -76.56 25.21
CA ALA A 710 -73.76 -75.89 24.89
C ALA A 710 -73.82 -74.34 25.07
N ALA A 711 -74.95 -73.82 25.58
CA ALA A 711 -75.13 -72.39 25.80
C ALA A 711 -74.47 -71.94 27.10
N LYS A 712 -74.09 -70.67 27.16
CA LYS A 712 -73.55 -70.02 28.37
C LYS A 712 -74.08 -68.61 28.50
N LEU A 713 -74.18 -68.12 29.73
CA LEU A 713 -74.26 -66.70 30.02
C LEU A 713 -72.84 -66.18 30.25
N VAL A 714 -72.52 -65.04 29.66
CA VAL A 714 -71.32 -64.26 29.97
C VAL A 714 -71.81 -63.01 30.71
N LEU A 715 -71.51 -62.91 32.00
CA LEU A 715 -71.83 -61.75 32.83
C LEU A 715 -70.67 -60.76 32.80
N ASN A 716 -71.00 -59.48 32.86
CA ASN A 716 -70.03 -58.39 32.81
C ASN A 716 -69.00 -58.60 31.69
N GLU A 717 -69.47 -58.91 30.47
CA GLU A 717 -68.60 -59.10 29.33
C GLU A 717 -67.96 -57.76 28.98
N GLN A 718 -66.63 -57.68 29.09
CA GLN A 718 -65.86 -56.47 28.82
C GLN A 718 -64.86 -56.72 27.72
N SER A 719 -64.90 -55.85 26.71
CA SER A 719 -63.97 -55.86 25.57
C SER A 719 -63.52 -54.44 25.21
N ALA A 720 -62.37 -54.34 24.55
CA ALA A 720 -61.87 -53.07 24.04
C ALA A 720 -62.79 -52.54 22.92
N ALA A 721 -63.01 -51.23 22.91
CA ALA A 721 -63.69 -50.55 21.81
C ALA A 721 -62.69 -49.68 21.02
N ALA A 722 -63.00 -49.38 19.75
CA ALA A 722 -62.13 -48.59 18.90
C ALA A 722 -61.95 -47.15 19.44
N GLY A 723 -60.71 -46.77 19.66
CA GLY A 723 -60.25 -45.47 20.18
C GLY A 723 -58.92 -45.62 20.92
N ASP A 724 -58.32 -44.51 21.36
CA ASP A 724 -57.09 -44.54 22.18
C ASP A 724 -57.37 -45.23 23.51
N HIS A 725 -58.55 -44.93 24.06
CA HIS A 725 -59.19 -45.75 25.06
C HIS A 725 -60.62 -46.03 24.63
N GLY A 726 -61.08 -47.24 24.88
CA GLY A 726 -62.45 -47.61 24.61
C GLY A 726 -62.83 -48.91 25.29
N MET A 727 -64.09 -49.02 25.68
CA MET A 727 -64.62 -50.20 26.33
C MET A 727 -66.07 -50.42 25.97
N THR A 728 -66.41 -51.67 25.68
CA THR A 728 -67.77 -52.17 25.61
C THR A 728 -68.02 -53.05 26.81
N VAL A 729 -69.12 -52.79 27.51
CA VAL A 729 -69.60 -53.57 28.65
C VAL A 729 -70.98 -54.10 28.30
N THR A 730 -71.14 -55.42 28.29
CA THR A 730 -72.44 -56.08 28.20
C THR A 730 -72.73 -56.75 29.53
N ALA A 731 -73.83 -56.37 30.19
CA ALA A 731 -74.14 -56.88 31.52
C ALA A 731 -74.35 -58.40 31.50
N VAL A 732 -75.07 -58.89 30.48
CA VAL A 732 -75.30 -60.31 30.23
C VAL A 732 -75.34 -60.57 28.73
N ASP A 733 -74.51 -61.48 28.21
CA ASP A 733 -74.68 -62.07 26.88
C ASP A 733 -75.02 -63.55 26.99
N LEU A 734 -76.15 -63.98 26.42
CA LEU A 734 -76.48 -65.40 26.25
C LEU A 734 -75.95 -65.88 24.90
N VAL A 735 -74.97 -66.79 24.95
CA VAL A 735 -74.28 -67.28 23.77
C VAL A 735 -74.48 -68.79 23.61
N LEU A 736 -75.01 -69.20 22.46
CA LEU A 736 -74.94 -70.57 21.95
C LEU A 736 -74.32 -70.53 20.55
N PRO A 737 -73.07 -70.98 20.38
CA PRO A 737 -72.45 -71.05 19.07
C PRO A 737 -73.13 -72.12 18.21
N GLY A 738 -73.31 -71.85 16.91
CA GLY A 738 -73.79 -72.81 15.93
C GLY A 738 -73.08 -72.64 14.58
N PRO A 739 -73.31 -73.55 13.61
CA PRO A 739 -72.65 -73.49 12.31
C PRO A 739 -73.18 -72.32 11.47
N GLY A 740 -72.26 -71.54 10.88
CA GLY A 740 -72.59 -70.39 10.03
C GLY A 740 -73.27 -69.27 10.83
N THR A 741 -74.45 -68.82 10.37
CA THR A 741 -75.28 -67.81 11.05
C THR A 741 -76.25 -68.42 12.08
N SER A 742 -76.24 -69.73 12.27
CA SER A 742 -77.11 -70.41 13.24
C SER A 742 -76.52 -70.29 14.65
N GLY A 743 -77.35 -70.03 15.66
CA GLY A 743 -76.93 -69.84 17.04
C GLY A 743 -77.87 -68.95 17.86
N ILE A 744 -77.49 -68.68 19.11
CA ILE A 744 -78.18 -67.75 20.01
C ILE A 744 -77.16 -66.70 20.44
N HIS A 745 -77.47 -65.43 20.21
CA HIS A 745 -76.82 -64.29 20.84
C HIS A 745 -77.90 -63.37 21.39
N VAL A 746 -77.88 -63.11 22.70
CA VAL A 746 -78.81 -62.18 23.35
C VAL A 746 -78.01 -61.29 24.28
N ALA A 747 -77.66 -60.11 23.78
CA ALA A 747 -76.96 -59.09 24.54
C ALA A 747 -77.98 -58.25 25.32
N LEU A 748 -77.79 -58.18 26.63
CA LEU A 748 -78.66 -57.49 27.58
C LEU A 748 -77.83 -56.42 28.31
N ALA A 749 -78.32 -55.19 28.23
CA ALA A 749 -77.68 -53.97 28.69
C ALA A 749 -76.23 -53.87 28.18
N THR A 750 -76.06 -53.32 26.98
CA THR A 750 -74.75 -53.05 26.39
C THR A 750 -74.46 -51.55 26.38
N ALA A 751 -73.27 -51.19 26.81
CA ALA A 751 -72.77 -49.83 26.85
C ALA A 751 -71.34 -49.77 26.30
N THR A 752 -71.13 -48.98 25.25
CA THR A 752 -69.84 -48.73 24.62
C THR A 752 -69.47 -47.26 24.76
N SER A 753 -68.25 -46.98 25.22
CA SER A 753 -67.68 -45.64 25.23
C SER A 753 -66.23 -45.67 24.76
N ALA A 754 -65.79 -44.65 24.03
CA ALA A 754 -64.42 -44.49 23.59
C ALA A 754 -64.07 -43.01 23.41
N ILE A 755 -62.78 -42.71 23.53
CA ILE A 755 -62.19 -41.38 23.31
C ILE A 755 -61.00 -41.53 22.35
N HIS A 756 -60.77 -40.48 21.57
CA HIS A 756 -59.79 -40.47 20.48
C HIS A 756 -59.01 -39.16 20.49
N ASN A 757 -57.79 -39.17 19.95
CA ASN A 757 -56.83 -38.07 19.94
C ASN A 757 -56.45 -37.60 21.36
N CYS A 758 -56.24 -38.53 22.28
CA CYS A 758 -55.66 -38.24 23.59
C CYS A 758 -54.22 -37.78 23.45
N THR A 759 -53.82 -36.83 24.29
CA THR A 759 -52.41 -36.45 24.43
C THR A 759 -51.70 -37.60 25.14
N SER A 760 -50.69 -38.19 24.49
CA SER A 760 -49.83 -39.24 25.05
C SER A 760 -49.01 -38.77 26.26
#